data_AF-A0A239GIN8-F1
#
_entry.id   AF-A0A239GIN8-F1
#
_cell.length_a   1.000
_cell.length_b   1.000
_cell.length_c   1.000
_cell.angle_alpha   90.00
_cell.angle_beta   90.00
_cell.angle_gamma   90.00
#
_symmetry.space_group_name_H-M   'P 1'
#
loop_
_entity.id
_entity.type
_entity.pdbx_description
1 polymer ?
#
loop_
_entity_poly.entity_id
_entity_poly.type
_entity_poly.pdbx_seq_one_letter_code
_entity_poly.pdbx_strand_id
1 'polypeptide(L)'
;MEAAEVRRLMEEQLALSRRLRSRIRALEDERKAPLAVVGMGLRLPGGLRTPGQYWDFLRGEGTALGPIPEDRPGLREVHDPTVGKPGRSYVDRAGFVDDIAAFDADFFGISHREAKLLDPQQRMLLEVAWEAMERAGIPVRRPDRLNVGVYLGMMASEYLERLEDRSDTTRIDPYYTTGGGLCFAAGRISHVMGFSGPVVSSDTACSSSMTALHLAVRALRGGECRYALVCGSNLILSANLMVSLCQTRALSPEGRSKSFLASADGYGRGEGVGALVLMRLDEAEREGRPILAVVRGTAVNHDGAASSLTAPNGPAQEEVISAALADAGVEAADVGWIEAHGTGTPLGDPIEVGALDGVLGPAVRKRGVPLALGSVKSRLGHLEAASGIAALIKTVLVLRHGIMPAARDEEDGELNPRIPWDRIGFTVPARNRPWPGELGRRVAGVNSFGMSGTNVHAILEAYTPSAESTAEPARTARRHELLTLSAKSPEALAELADDIAAQLKSATPETLGSICHTLRAGRAGFPYRAAVTGTAADEIAERLAAAAGGPSAAEPVHPVRSLTLSGDLESAAVAEGTAALAGAFPLLFPAESAGDPAPERLARAIGRFGLPVRLRPARAATGKAGASLEWAGDGGPRTCPLTGDDPADAERLLLEALAMLFTDGADLKLGPLRTPGARIVPDLPTHPFRRTRFWIDEPPMGASAGGRVNGTAAHGAAEGAVQAPPPDDGDAVRDFLMARLKDVLQSPDDLDPEVSLQEAGADSFITTLFITKVEEHYDLGLPPEELHVESPLAELIATLADTIAETAANRTERSA
;
A
#
# COMPACT_ATOMS: atom_id res chain seq x y z
N MET A 1 -32.76 24.07 -54.28
CA MET A 1 -32.07 24.43 -53.03
C MET A 1 -31.46 25.81 -53.21
N GLU A 2 -31.89 26.78 -52.42
CA GLU A 2 -31.36 28.14 -52.54
C GLU A 2 -29.92 28.22 -52.02
N ALA A 3 -29.11 29.15 -52.54
CA ALA A 3 -27.71 29.30 -52.14
C ALA A 3 -27.52 29.54 -50.63
N ALA A 4 -28.51 30.17 -49.98
CA ALA A 4 -28.52 30.36 -48.52
C ALA A 4 -28.72 29.05 -47.75
N GLU A 5 -29.53 28.14 -48.28
CA GLU A 5 -29.79 26.82 -47.69
C GLU A 5 -28.57 25.90 -47.84
N VAL A 6 -27.89 25.95 -48.99
CA VAL A 6 -26.60 25.27 -49.22
C VAL A 6 -25.55 25.77 -48.21
N ARG A 7 -25.43 27.09 -48.00
CA ARG A 7 -24.45 27.67 -47.08
C ARG A 7 -24.71 27.25 -45.63
N ARG A 8 -25.97 27.29 -45.16
CA ARG A 8 -26.35 26.81 -43.82
C ARG A 8 -26.01 25.34 -43.61
N LEU A 9 -26.35 24.48 -44.58
CA LEU A 9 -26.04 23.05 -44.51
C LEU A 9 -24.52 22.80 -44.50
N MET A 10 -23.72 23.56 -45.25
CA MET A 10 -22.26 23.47 -45.21
C MET A 10 -21.68 23.90 -43.85
N GLU A 11 -22.20 24.97 -43.25
CA GLU A 11 -21.77 25.44 -41.92
C GLU A 11 -22.11 24.42 -40.82
N GLU A 12 -23.31 23.83 -40.86
CA GLU A 12 -23.73 22.74 -39.97
C GLU A 12 -22.85 21.50 -40.12
N GLN A 13 -22.52 21.12 -41.37
CA GLN A 13 -21.60 20.00 -41.65
C GLN A 13 -20.17 20.28 -41.17
N LEU A 14 -19.67 21.51 -41.31
CA LEU A 14 -18.37 21.92 -40.79
C LEU A 14 -18.34 21.89 -39.26
N ALA A 15 -19.40 22.37 -38.60
CA ALA A 15 -19.52 22.34 -37.14
C ALA A 15 -19.60 20.89 -36.62
N LEU A 16 -20.40 20.04 -37.26
CA LEU A 16 -20.49 18.61 -36.93
C LEU A 16 -19.15 17.90 -37.15
N SER A 17 -18.47 18.15 -38.28
CA SER A 17 -17.15 17.58 -38.58
C SER A 17 -16.11 17.98 -37.53
N ARG A 18 -16.10 19.24 -37.09
CA ARG A 18 -15.23 19.71 -35.99
C ARG A 18 -15.57 19.02 -34.67
N ARG A 19 -16.85 18.89 -34.32
CA ARG A 19 -17.30 18.21 -33.09
C ARG A 19 -16.93 16.72 -33.10
N LEU A 20 -17.13 16.03 -34.22
CA LEU A 20 -16.75 14.63 -34.40
C LEU A 20 -15.23 14.45 -34.32
N ARG A 21 -14.44 15.29 -35.00
CA ARG A 21 -12.97 15.25 -34.89
C ARG A 21 -12.49 15.51 -33.46
N SER A 22 -13.10 16.47 -32.77
CA SER A 22 -12.81 16.75 -31.35
C SER A 22 -13.17 15.56 -30.46
N ARG A 23 -14.31 14.90 -30.71
CA ARG A 23 -14.71 13.72 -29.94
C ARG A 23 -13.80 12.51 -30.23
N ILE A 24 -13.40 12.30 -31.48
CA ILE A 24 -12.45 11.25 -31.85
C ILE A 24 -11.12 11.49 -31.12
N ARG A 25 -10.58 12.71 -31.17
CA ARG A 25 -9.34 13.05 -30.44
C ARG A 25 -9.48 12.82 -28.94
N ALA A 26 -10.57 13.28 -28.33
CA ALA A 26 -10.82 13.05 -26.90
C ALA A 26 -10.86 11.55 -26.56
N LEU A 27 -11.52 10.73 -27.38
CA LEU A 27 -11.55 9.27 -27.19
C LEU A 27 -10.17 8.62 -27.39
N GLU A 28 -9.37 9.12 -28.33
CA GLU A 28 -7.99 8.67 -28.54
C GLU A 28 -7.09 9.04 -27.35
N ASP A 29 -7.24 10.26 -26.83
CA ASP A 29 -6.53 10.77 -25.65
C ASP A 29 -6.93 9.99 -24.39
N GLU A 30 -8.22 9.68 -24.21
CA GLU A 30 -8.74 8.82 -23.13
C GLU A 30 -8.11 7.42 -23.21
N ARG A 31 -8.10 6.80 -24.41
CA ARG A 31 -7.54 5.45 -24.63
C ARG A 31 -6.02 5.39 -24.41
N LYS A 32 -5.30 6.49 -24.60
CA LYS A 32 -3.85 6.59 -24.41
C LYS A 32 -3.47 7.47 -23.23
N ALA A 33 -4.40 7.69 -22.30
CA ALA A 33 -4.17 8.61 -21.19
C ALA A 33 -2.90 8.20 -20.41
N PRO A 34 -1.97 9.13 -20.15
CA PRO A 34 -0.81 8.87 -19.31
C PRO A 34 -1.24 8.65 -17.87
N LEU A 35 -0.60 7.70 -17.19
CA LEU A 35 -0.94 7.33 -15.82
C LEU A 35 0.23 7.68 -14.90
N ALA A 36 -0.04 8.44 -13.85
CA ALA A 36 0.93 8.81 -12.85
C ALA A 36 1.15 7.65 -11.86
N VAL A 37 2.42 7.35 -11.58
CA VAL A 37 2.80 6.59 -10.38
C VAL A 37 2.82 7.57 -9.22
N VAL A 38 1.91 7.41 -8.26
CA VAL A 38 1.73 8.33 -7.15
C VAL A 38 2.16 7.77 -5.80
N GLY A 39 2.26 6.45 -5.65
CA GLY A 39 2.72 5.83 -4.40
C GLY A 39 3.48 4.54 -4.66
N MET A 40 4.40 4.19 -3.76
CA MET A 40 5.16 2.95 -3.82
C MET A 40 5.35 2.36 -2.42
N GLY A 41 5.31 1.03 -2.29
CA GLY A 41 5.67 0.30 -1.08
C GLY A 41 6.45 -0.95 -1.45
N LEU A 42 7.34 -1.42 -0.55
CA LEU A 42 8.13 -2.62 -0.81
C LEU A 42 8.61 -3.34 0.47
N ARG A 43 8.90 -4.62 0.30
CA ARG A 43 9.76 -5.46 1.15
C ARG A 43 10.64 -6.27 0.19
N LEU A 44 11.94 -6.01 0.19
CA LEU A 44 12.90 -6.69 -0.69
C LEU A 44 14.07 -7.23 0.15
N PRO A 45 14.84 -8.20 -0.40
CA PRO A 45 15.95 -8.82 0.33
C PRO A 45 16.99 -7.80 0.82
N GLY A 46 17.65 -8.12 1.93
CA GLY A 46 18.65 -7.24 2.55
C GLY A 46 18.04 -6.16 3.45
N GLY A 47 16.89 -6.44 4.09
CA GLY A 47 16.23 -5.49 4.98
C GLY A 47 15.65 -4.25 4.30
N LEU A 48 15.43 -4.29 2.98
CA LEU A 48 14.93 -3.14 2.22
C LEU A 48 13.41 -3.01 2.40
N ARG A 49 12.98 -1.94 3.07
CA ARG A 49 11.56 -1.71 3.43
C ARG A 49 10.97 -0.43 2.85
N THR A 50 11.80 0.42 2.25
CA THR A 50 11.36 1.69 1.65
C THR A 50 11.98 1.93 0.26
N PRO A 51 11.31 2.71 -0.62
CA PRO A 51 11.90 3.11 -1.89
C PRO A 51 13.23 3.86 -1.76
N GLY A 52 13.41 4.64 -0.69
CA GLY A 52 14.68 5.33 -0.39
C GLY A 52 15.83 4.38 -0.10
N GLN A 53 15.62 3.41 0.80
CA GLN A 53 16.62 2.36 1.07
C GLN A 53 16.96 1.56 -0.19
N TYR A 54 15.96 1.24 -1.01
CA TYR A 54 16.19 0.54 -2.27
C TYR A 54 17.01 1.39 -3.25
N TRP A 55 16.78 2.71 -3.30
CA TRP A 55 17.60 3.62 -4.11
C TRP A 55 19.06 3.66 -3.65
N ASP A 56 19.30 3.74 -2.34
CA ASP A 56 20.64 3.73 -1.79
C ASP A 56 21.35 2.40 -2.07
N PHE A 57 20.64 1.28 -1.95
CA PHE A 57 21.13 -0.04 -2.36
C PHE A 57 21.51 -0.09 -3.84
N LEU A 58 20.63 0.39 -4.73
CA LEU A 58 20.86 0.41 -6.17
C LEU A 58 22.08 1.26 -6.56
N ARG A 59 22.35 2.35 -5.82
CA ARG A 59 23.53 3.19 -6.03
C ARG A 59 24.81 2.61 -5.45
N GLY A 60 24.71 1.85 -4.37
CA GLY A 60 25.83 1.15 -3.75
C GLY A 60 26.30 -0.05 -4.55
N GLU A 61 27.29 -0.75 -4.01
CA GLU A 61 27.82 -2.02 -4.53
C GLU A 61 27.21 -3.22 -3.79
N GLY A 62 27.39 -4.43 -4.34
CA GLY A 62 27.03 -5.67 -3.65
C GLY A 62 25.63 -6.21 -3.91
N THR A 63 25.30 -7.31 -3.25
CA THR A 63 24.11 -8.13 -3.49
C THR A 63 23.38 -8.44 -2.19
N ALA A 64 22.06 -8.65 -2.28
CA ALA A 64 21.21 -9.09 -1.17
C ALA A 64 21.06 -10.62 -1.10
N LEU A 65 21.86 -11.36 -1.88
CA LEU A 65 21.87 -12.82 -1.89
C LEU A 65 22.58 -13.39 -0.64
N GLY A 66 21.81 -14.07 0.20
CA GLY A 66 22.29 -14.70 1.44
C GLY A 66 22.11 -16.23 1.44
N PRO A 67 22.66 -16.92 2.45
CA PRO A 67 22.37 -18.34 2.67
C PRO A 67 20.88 -18.55 3.03
N ILE A 68 20.38 -19.77 2.86
CA ILE A 68 19.03 -20.14 3.30
C ILE A 68 18.86 -19.87 4.81
N PRO A 69 17.85 -19.08 5.25
CA PRO A 69 17.61 -18.74 6.65
C PRO A 69 17.41 -19.96 7.56
N GLU A 70 17.79 -19.83 8.84
CA GLU A 70 17.66 -20.90 9.84
C GLU A 70 16.19 -21.28 10.12
N ASP A 71 15.28 -20.33 9.94
CA ASP A 71 13.84 -20.48 10.12
C ASP A 71 13.12 -21.11 8.89
N ARG A 72 13.89 -21.76 7.99
CA ARG A 72 13.40 -22.57 6.85
C ARG A 72 14.07 -23.95 6.80
N PRO A 73 13.92 -24.81 7.84
CA PRO A 73 14.65 -26.06 7.94
C PRO A 73 14.41 -26.99 6.73
N GLY A 74 13.18 -27.09 6.21
CA GLY A 74 12.87 -27.92 5.04
C GLY A 74 13.66 -27.55 3.77
N LEU A 75 13.94 -26.25 3.54
CA LEU A 75 14.79 -25.81 2.43
C LEU A 75 16.25 -26.24 2.61
N ARG A 76 16.74 -26.21 3.86
CA ARG A 76 18.12 -26.57 4.21
C ARG A 76 18.35 -28.07 4.11
N GLU A 77 17.36 -28.87 4.52
CA GLU A 77 17.43 -30.34 4.55
C GLU A 77 17.61 -30.98 3.17
N VAL A 78 17.09 -30.33 2.11
CA VAL A 78 17.21 -30.82 0.73
C VAL A 78 18.52 -30.43 0.05
N HIS A 79 19.36 -29.59 0.68
CA HIS A 79 20.60 -29.15 0.08
C HIS A 79 21.61 -30.31 -0.08
N ASP A 80 22.16 -30.45 -1.28
CA ASP A 80 23.30 -31.29 -1.62
C ASP A 80 24.03 -30.67 -2.81
N PRO A 81 25.32 -30.28 -2.68
CA PRO A 81 26.05 -29.57 -3.73
C PRO A 81 26.25 -30.40 -5.02
N THR A 82 25.90 -31.70 -5.01
CA THR A 82 26.00 -32.57 -6.18
C THR A 82 24.91 -32.24 -7.21
N VAL A 83 25.29 -31.55 -8.28
CA VAL A 83 24.41 -31.22 -9.40
C VAL A 83 23.78 -32.49 -10.01
N GLY A 84 22.44 -32.48 -10.13
CA GLY A 84 21.67 -33.57 -10.78
C GLY A 84 21.27 -34.72 -9.85
N LYS A 85 21.53 -34.64 -8.55
CA LYS A 85 21.04 -35.62 -7.57
C LYS A 85 19.50 -35.52 -7.43
N PRO A 86 18.74 -36.60 -7.68
CA PRO A 86 17.28 -36.57 -7.56
C PRO A 86 16.81 -36.18 -6.15
N GLY A 87 15.76 -35.37 -6.07
CA GLY A 87 15.18 -34.93 -4.80
C GLY A 87 16.04 -33.96 -3.98
N ARG A 88 17.11 -33.38 -4.57
CA ARG A 88 18.01 -32.45 -3.88
C ARG A 88 18.13 -31.12 -4.61
N SER A 89 18.45 -30.08 -3.85
CA SER A 89 18.85 -28.76 -4.36
C SER A 89 20.37 -28.61 -4.26
N TYR A 90 21.05 -28.21 -5.33
CA TYR A 90 22.49 -27.88 -5.27
C TYR A 90 22.75 -26.40 -4.94
N VAL A 91 21.69 -25.62 -4.71
CA VAL A 91 21.76 -24.20 -4.39
C VAL A 91 21.45 -24.00 -2.92
N ASP A 92 22.29 -23.25 -2.22
CA ASP A 92 22.17 -22.88 -0.80
C ASP A 92 22.02 -21.38 -0.57
N ARG A 93 21.86 -20.59 -1.65
CA ARG A 93 21.74 -19.12 -1.61
C ARG A 93 20.59 -18.60 -2.45
N ALA A 94 19.93 -17.55 -1.96
CA ALA A 94 18.89 -16.80 -2.65
C ALA A 94 18.73 -15.40 -2.01
N GLY A 95 17.91 -14.53 -2.59
CA GLY A 95 17.50 -13.28 -1.94
C GLY A 95 16.34 -13.54 -0.99
N PHE A 96 16.53 -13.43 0.32
CA PHE A 96 15.47 -13.65 1.30
C PHE A 96 14.99 -12.34 1.92
N VAL A 97 13.68 -12.24 2.15
CA VAL A 97 13.08 -11.16 2.93
C VAL A 97 13.12 -11.56 4.41
N ASP A 98 13.47 -10.58 5.23
CA ASP A 98 13.60 -10.70 6.67
C ASP A 98 12.22 -10.72 7.35
N ASP A 99 12.12 -11.41 8.50
CA ASP A 99 10.99 -11.30 9.44
C ASP A 99 9.59 -11.50 8.83
N ILE A 100 9.45 -12.53 7.98
CA ILE A 100 8.18 -12.85 7.28
C ILE A 100 7.08 -13.39 8.22
N ALA A 101 7.41 -13.70 9.47
CA ALA A 101 6.44 -14.16 10.45
C ALA A 101 5.76 -12.99 11.18
N ALA A 102 6.36 -11.80 11.17
CA ALA A 102 5.81 -10.62 11.84
C ALA A 102 4.63 -10.02 11.07
N PHE A 103 3.59 -9.61 11.80
CA PHE A 103 2.43 -8.92 11.25
C PHE A 103 1.63 -8.21 12.37
N ASP A 104 0.98 -7.10 12.02
CA ASP A 104 0.09 -6.35 12.91
C ASP A 104 -1.38 -6.73 12.65
N ALA A 105 -1.80 -7.87 13.19
CA ALA A 105 -3.14 -8.41 12.95
C ALA A 105 -4.25 -7.48 13.48
N ASP A 106 -4.05 -6.91 14.66
CA ASP A 106 -4.97 -6.00 15.33
C ASP A 106 -5.18 -4.72 14.49
N PHE A 107 -4.10 -4.19 13.87
CA PHE A 107 -4.22 -3.05 12.99
C PHE A 107 -5.17 -3.31 11.81
N PHE A 108 -5.14 -4.51 11.23
CA PHE A 108 -5.98 -4.85 10.09
C PHE A 108 -7.35 -5.45 10.47
N GLY A 109 -7.64 -5.62 11.77
CA GLY A 109 -8.87 -6.23 12.27
C GLY A 109 -8.94 -7.71 11.91
N ILE A 110 -7.81 -8.42 12.03
CA ILE A 110 -7.67 -9.85 11.73
C ILE A 110 -7.42 -10.57 13.05
N SER A 111 -8.20 -11.61 13.36
CA SER A 111 -7.98 -12.41 14.58
C SER A 111 -6.61 -13.08 14.57
N HIS A 112 -6.04 -13.34 15.75
CA HIS A 112 -4.75 -14.02 15.87
C HIS A 112 -4.81 -15.46 15.34
N ARG A 113 -5.97 -16.12 15.50
CA ARG A 113 -6.27 -17.42 14.88
C ARG A 113 -6.18 -17.37 13.35
N GLU A 114 -6.83 -16.39 12.71
CA GLU A 114 -6.73 -16.22 11.26
C GLU A 114 -5.30 -15.87 10.84
N ALA A 115 -4.67 -14.91 11.52
CA ALA A 115 -3.33 -14.41 11.20
C ALA A 115 -2.26 -15.52 11.18
N LYS A 116 -2.37 -16.53 12.06
CA LYS A 116 -1.51 -17.72 12.06
C LYS A 116 -1.61 -18.51 10.75
N LEU A 117 -2.79 -18.57 10.15
CA LEU A 117 -3.09 -19.35 8.95
C LEU A 117 -2.97 -18.57 7.64
N LEU A 118 -2.87 -17.24 7.71
CA LEU A 118 -2.59 -16.42 6.53
C LEU A 118 -1.19 -16.69 5.99
N ASP A 119 -1.08 -16.93 4.68
CA ASP A 119 0.19 -16.89 3.97
C ASP A 119 0.92 -15.57 4.30
N PRO A 120 2.18 -15.61 4.75
CA PRO A 120 3.03 -14.42 4.95
C PRO A 120 3.00 -13.42 3.77
N GLN A 121 2.80 -13.90 2.54
CA GLN A 121 2.58 -13.06 1.37
C GLN A 121 1.37 -12.14 1.53
N GLN A 122 0.22 -12.66 1.98
CA GLN A 122 -0.98 -11.85 2.20
C GLN A 122 -0.77 -10.81 3.31
N ARG A 123 -0.07 -11.19 4.38
CA ARG A 123 0.24 -10.32 5.51
C ARG A 123 1.11 -9.13 5.08
N MET A 124 2.22 -9.41 4.40
CA MET A 124 3.11 -8.36 3.88
C MET A 124 2.43 -7.51 2.79
N LEU A 125 1.56 -8.11 1.96
CA LEU A 125 0.78 -7.36 0.98
C LEU A 125 -0.14 -6.31 1.62
N LEU A 126 -0.75 -6.61 2.78
CA LEU A 126 -1.58 -5.64 3.50
C LEU A 126 -0.76 -4.44 4.00
N GLU A 127 0.39 -4.70 4.63
CA GLU A 127 1.30 -3.63 5.08
C GLU A 127 1.81 -2.79 3.90
N VAL A 128 2.33 -3.44 2.86
CA VAL A 128 2.93 -2.78 1.70
C VAL A 128 1.91 -1.98 0.90
N ALA A 129 0.68 -2.49 0.77
CA ALA A 129 -0.42 -1.76 0.13
C ALA A 129 -0.81 -0.53 0.96
N TRP A 130 -0.92 -0.65 2.29
CA TRP A 130 -1.24 0.48 3.17
C TRP A 130 -0.20 1.58 3.04
N GLU A 131 1.07 1.20 3.14
CA GLU A 131 2.21 2.10 2.99
C GLU A 131 2.23 2.81 1.63
N ALA A 132 1.94 2.09 0.54
CA ALA A 132 1.89 2.68 -0.79
C ALA A 132 0.78 3.75 -0.90
N MET A 133 -0.37 3.53 -0.26
CA MET A 133 -1.47 4.50 -0.19
C MET A 133 -1.11 5.73 0.66
N GLU A 134 -0.45 5.54 1.80
CA GLU A 134 0.06 6.66 2.62
C GLU A 134 1.09 7.50 1.87
N ARG A 135 2.00 6.86 1.12
CA ARG A 135 2.99 7.56 0.29
C ARG A 135 2.37 8.26 -0.93
N ALA A 136 1.20 7.80 -1.40
CA ALA A 136 0.36 8.52 -2.36
C ALA A 136 -0.39 9.72 -1.74
N GLY A 137 -0.38 9.85 -0.41
CA GLY A 137 -1.18 10.83 0.32
C GLY A 137 -2.68 10.55 0.23
N ILE A 138 -3.08 9.29 0.07
CA ILE A 138 -4.49 8.89 -0.01
C ILE A 138 -4.87 8.26 1.35
N PRO A 139 -5.66 8.95 2.19
CA PRO A 139 -6.04 8.40 3.49
C PRO A 139 -7.00 7.22 3.30
N VAL A 140 -6.65 6.05 3.85
CA VAL A 140 -7.47 4.84 3.76
C VAL A 140 -8.46 4.82 4.93
N ARG A 141 -9.73 5.10 4.64
CA ARG A 141 -10.83 5.03 5.60
C ARG A 141 -11.94 4.16 5.02
N ARG A 142 -12.27 3.04 5.67
CA ARG A 142 -13.30 2.10 5.19
C ARG A 142 -14.63 2.79 4.80
N PRO A 143 -15.16 3.76 5.57
CA PRO A 143 -16.41 4.45 5.22
C PRO A 143 -16.36 5.26 3.92
N ASP A 144 -15.17 5.71 3.49
CA ASP A 144 -15.01 6.49 2.26
C ASP A 144 -15.25 5.67 0.99
N ARG A 145 -15.24 4.33 1.11
CA ARG A 145 -15.46 3.37 0.01
C ARG A 145 -14.66 3.71 -1.27
N LEU A 146 -13.37 4.01 -1.10
CA LEU A 146 -12.52 4.52 -2.18
C LEU A 146 -12.59 3.63 -3.43
N ASN A 147 -12.76 4.25 -4.60
CA ASN A 147 -12.76 3.56 -5.89
C ASN A 147 -11.33 3.21 -6.32
N VAL A 148 -10.77 2.20 -5.65
CA VAL A 148 -9.45 1.62 -5.91
C VAL A 148 -9.65 0.22 -6.47
N GLY A 149 -9.09 -0.06 -7.65
CA GLY A 149 -8.96 -1.44 -8.14
C GLY A 149 -7.66 -2.07 -7.63
N VAL A 150 -7.68 -3.37 -7.33
CA VAL A 150 -6.52 -4.13 -6.83
C VAL A 150 -6.13 -5.20 -7.84
N TYR A 151 -4.91 -5.09 -8.38
CA TYR A 151 -4.36 -5.99 -9.38
C TYR A 151 -3.08 -6.62 -8.82
N LEU A 152 -3.14 -7.91 -8.51
CA LEU A 152 -2.05 -8.63 -7.85
C LEU A 152 -1.43 -9.67 -8.78
N GLY A 153 -0.11 -9.61 -8.94
CA GLY A 153 0.68 -10.71 -9.47
C GLY A 153 1.24 -11.58 -8.35
N MET A 154 0.85 -12.85 -8.29
CA MET A 154 1.28 -13.77 -7.24
C MET A 154 1.21 -15.21 -7.77
N MET A 155 2.20 -16.04 -7.42
CA MET A 155 2.14 -17.50 -7.68
C MET A 155 1.40 -18.21 -6.54
N ALA A 156 1.11 -19.49 -6.70
CA ALA A 156 0.43 -20.28 -5.67
C ALA A 156 1.10 -20.18 -4.28
N SER A 157 0.29 -20.26 -3.22
CA SER A 157 0.77 -20.25 -1.84
C SER A 157 1.47 -21.56 -1.49
N GLU A 158 2.77 -21.47 -1.16
CA GLU A 158 3.53 -22.59 -0.60
C GLU A 158 3.27 -22.78 0.90
N TYR A 159 2.67 -21.79 1.57
CA TYR A 159 2.53 -21.79 3.03
C TYR A 159 1.59 -22.89 3.54
N LEU A 160 0.51 -23.16 2.81
CA LEU A 160 -0.45 -24.21 3.16
C LEU A 160 0.13 -25.62 3.02
N GLU A 161 1.26 -25.80 2.33
CA GLU A 161 1.96 -27.10 2.31
C GLU A 161 2.50 -27.47 3.70
N ARG A 162 2.64 -26.50 4.62
CA ARG A 162 3.16 -26.69 5.98
C ARG A 162 2.14 -27.24 6.97
N LEU A 163 0.85 -27.24 6.62
CA LEU A 163 -0.20 -27.77 7.50
C LEU A 163 -0.07 -29.29 7.61
N GLU A 164 -0.20 -29.79 8.85
CA GLU A 164 -0.07 -31.21 9.18
C GLU A 164 -0.98 -32.10 8.33
N ASP A 165 -0.52 -33.34 8.11
CA ASP A 165 -1.16 -34.43 7.38
C ASP A 165 -2.40 -34.04 6.57
N ARG A 166 -2.19 -33.70 5.30
CA ARG A 166 -3.27 -33.37 4.34
C ARG A 166 -4.31 -34.48 4.19
N SER A 167 -4.07 -35.68 4.73
CA SER A 167 -5.04 -36.78 4.76
C SER A 167 -5.94 -36.81 6.00
N ASP A 168 -5.60 -36.09 7.08
CA ASP A 168 -6.48 -35.92 8.25
C ASP A 168 -7.36 -34.67 8.10
N THR A 169 -8.53 -34.86 7.50
CA THR A 169 -9.49 -33.78 7.28
C THR A 169 -10.09 -33.20 8.56
N THR A 170 -9.91 -33.84 9.72
CA THR A 170 -10.45 -33.34 11.00
C THR A 170 -9.68 -32.13 11.53
N ARG A 171 -8.46 -31.89 11.02
CA ARG A 171 -7.57 -30.79 11.43
C ARG A 171 -7.60 -29.58 10.49
N ILE A 172 -8.45 -29.60 9.46
CA ILE A 172 -8.58 -28.49 8.52
C ILE A 172 -9.33 -27.34 9.21
N ASP A 173 -8.59 -26.27 9.53
CA ASP A 173 -9.18 -25.06 10.08
C ASP A 173 -10.03 -24.31 9.03
N PRO A 174 -11.15 -23.66 9.42
CA PRO A 174 -11.97 -22.85 8.51
C PRO A 174 -11.19 -21.82 7.68
N TYR A 175 -10.11 -21.26 8.22
CA TYR A 175 -9.26 -20.29 7.54
C TYR A 175 -8.32 -20.90 6.49
N TYR A 176 -8.28 -22.22 6.33
CA TYR A 176 -7.44 -22.90 5.32
C TYR A 176 -7.60 -22.28 3.94
N THR A 177 -8.85 -22.11 3.50
CA THR A 177 -9.16 -21.66 2.14
C THR A 177 -8.81 -20.18 1.95
N THR A 178 -9.18 -19.34 2.91
CA THR A 178 -8.96 -17.89 2.84
C THR A 178 -7.51 -17.50 3.12
N GLY A 179 -6.76 -18.33 3.84
CA GLY A 179 -5.36 -18.12 4.22
C GLY A 179 -4.36 -18.34 3.09
N GLY A 180 -4.62 -19.24 2.14
CA GLY A 180 -3.70 -19.51 1.02
C GLY A 180 -4.30 -19.51 -0.38
N GLY A 181 -5.61 -19.30 -0.54
CA GLY A 181 -6.22 -19.17 -1.86
C GLY A 181 -5.76 -17.89 -2.58
N LEU A 182 -5.32 -18.01 -3.83
CA LEU A 182 -4.75 -16.91 -4.63
C LEU A 182 -5.69 -15.70 -4.79
N CYS A 183 -7.00 -15.92 -4.89
CA CYS A 183 -7.99 -14.85 -5.00
C CYS A 183 -8.15 -14.03 -3.71
N PHE A 184 -7.92 -14.64 -2.55
CA PHE A 184 -8.12 -13.99 -1.26
C PHE A 184 -7.05 -12.95 -0.97
N ALA A 185 -5.83 -13.08 -1.51
CA ALA A 185 -4.79 -12.08 -1.31
C ALA A 185 -5.21 -10.67 -1.78
N ALA A 186 -5.70 -10.53 -3.03
CA ALA A 186 -6.20 -9.26 -3.55
C ALA A 186 -7.56 -8.86 -2.95
N GLY A 187 -8.43 -9.85 -2.71
CA GLY A 187 -9.74 -9.64 -2.07
C GLY A 187 -9.61 -9.08 -0.65
N ARG A 188 -8.65 -9.58 0.12
CA ARG A 188 -8.38 -9.18 1.50
C ARG A 188 -7.89 -7.75 1.59
N ILE A 189 -7.01 -7.30 0.67
CA ILE A 189 -6.63 -5.88 0.57
C ILE A 189 -7.88 -5.01 0.39
N SER A 190 -8.75 -5.37 -0.55
CA SER A 190 -9.95 -4.58 -0.85
C SER A 190 -10.94 -4.58 0.33
N HIS A 191 -11.15 -5.74 0.95
CA HIS A 191 -12.01 -5.87 2.12
C HIS A 191 -11.49 -5.04 3.30
N VAL A 192 -10.20 -5.19 3.62
CA VAL A 192 -9.59 -4.55 4.79
C VAL A 192 -9.50 -3.03 4.62
N MET A 193 -9.28 -2.54 3.40
CA MET A 193 -9.15 -1.10 3.11
C MET A 193 -10.49 -0.44 2.72
N GLY A 194 -11.55 -1.22 2.50
CA GLY A 194 -12.85 -0.72 2.05
C GLY A 194 -12.86 -0.26 0.60
N PHE A 195 -12.08 -0.89 -0.28
CA PHE A 195 -12.02 -0.53 -1.69
C PHE A 195 -13.21 -1.09 -2.49
N SER A 196 -13.65 -0.33 -3.49
CA SER A 196 -14.85 -0.64 -4.29
C SER A 196 -14.57 -0.90 -5.78
N GLY A 197 -13.32 -0.84 -6.23
CA GLY A 197 -12.93 -1.10 -7.62
C GLY A 197 -12.74 -2.60 -7.95
N PRO A 198 -12.33 -2.92 -9.19
CA PRO A 198 -12.10 -4.32 -9.61
C PRO A 198 -10.99 -5.00 -8.81
N VAL A 199 -11.13 -6.30 -8.56
CA VAL A 199 -10.14 -7.11 -7.82
C VAL A 199 -9.72 -8.30 -8.65
N VAL A 200 -8.42 -8.41 -8.97
CA VAL A 200 -7.89 -9.47 -9.82
C VAL A 200 -6.55 -9.98 -9.27
N SER A 201 -6.46 -11.29 -9.04
CA SER A 201 -5.19 -12.00 -8.86
C SER A 201 -4.81 -12.70 -10.15
N SER A 202 -3.56 -12.57 -10.60
CA SER A 202 -3.04 -13.14 -11.84
C SER A 202 -1.78 -13.97 -11.59
N ASP A 203 -1.74 -15.17 -12.17
CA ASP A 203 -0.53 -16.00 -12.25
C ASP A 203 -0.16 -16.23 -13.72
N THR A 204 0.88 -15.53 -14.15
CA THR A 204 1.56 -15.73 -15.44
C THR A 204 3.04 -16.03 -15.19
N ALA A 205 3.34 -16.71 -14.09
CA ALA A 205 4.68 -16.95 -13.60
C ALA A 205 5.49 -15.64 -13.40
N CYS A 206 6.69 -15.55 -13.99
CA CYS A 206 7.61 -14.42 -13.79
C CYS A 206 7.04 -13.07 -14.27
N SER A 207 6.05 -13.07 -15.17
CA SER A 207 5.39 -11.86 -15.67
C SER A 207 4.20 -11.39 -14.83
N SER A 208 3.80 -12.11 -13.78
CA SER A 208 2.55 -11.86 -13.02
C SER A 208 2.33 -10.41 -12.61
N SER A 209 3.30 -9.76 -11.96
CA SER A 209 3.13 -8.35 -11.54
C SER A 209 3.10 -7.35 -12.71
N MET A 210 3.73 -7.66 -13.84
CA MET A 210 3.65 -6.82 -15.05
C MET A 210 2.33 -7.04 -15.79
N THR A 211 1.79 -8.26 -15.79
CA THR A 211 0.43 -8.53 -16.27
C THR A 211 -0.60 -7.78 -15.43
N ALA A 212 -0.43 -7.78 -14.10
CA ALA A 212 -1.26 -6.97 -13.19
C ALA A 212 -1.16 -5.47 -13.49
N LEU A 213 0.03 -4.94 -13.76
CA LEU A 213 0.21 -3.56 -14.24
C LEU A 213 -0.59 -3.30 -15.52
N HIS A 214 -0.51 -4.20 -16.51
CA HIS A 214 -1.24 -4.04 -17.76
C HIS A 214 -2.75 -3.96 -17.53
N LEU A 215 -3.31 -4.85 -16.72
CA LEU A 215 -4.74 -4.86 -16.39
C LEU A 215 -5.16 -3.56 -15.68
N ALA A 216 -4.36 -3.09 -14.72
CA ALA A 216 -4.59 -1.80 -14.06
C ALA A 216 -4.57 -0.61 -15.03
N VAL A 217 -3.62 -0.60 -15.97
CA VAL A 217 -3.53 0.44 -17.02
C VAL A 217 -4.79 0.46 -17.87
N ARG A 218 -5.30 -0.72 -18.25
CA ARG A 218 -6.54 -0.83 -19.05
C ARG A 218 -7.76 -0.36 -18.24
N ALA A 219 -7.88 -0.76 -16.99
CA ALA A 219 -9.00 -0.37 -16.13
C ALA A 219 -9.06 1.14 -15.83
N LEU A 220 -7.91 1.77 -15.56
CA LEU A 220 -7.83 3.23 -15.35
C LEU A 220 -8.22 4.01 -16.62
N ARG A 221 -7.75 3.56 -17.79
CA ARG A 221 -8.12 4.16 -19.08
C ARG A 221 -9.58 3.90 -19.46
N GLY A 222 -10.12 2.76 -19.02
CA GLY A 222 -11.52 2.39 -19.18
C GLY A 222 -12.47 3.07 -18.18
N GLY A 223 -11.95 3.75 -17.16
CA GLY A 223 -12.74 4.38 -16.11
C GLY A 223 -13.40 3.39 -15.14
N GLU A 224 -12.93 2.14 -15.08
CA GLU A 224 -13.45 1.12 -14.15
C GLU A 224 -13.05 1.41 -12.70
N CYS A 225 -11.93 2.10 -12.51
CA CYS A 225 -11.47 2.58 -11.22
C CYS A 225 -10.85 3.98 -11.34
N ARG A 226 -10.77 4.69 -10.21
CA ARG A 226 -10.10 6.00 -10.13
C ARG A 226 -8.62 5.84 -9.78
N TYR A 227 -8.35 4.93 -8.86
CA TYR A 227 -7.00 4.52 -8.48
C TYR A 227 -6.83 3.03 -8.81
N ALA A 228 -5.61 2.63 -9.14
CA ALA A 228 -5.26 1.22 -9.22
C ALA A 228 -4.05 0.94 -8.34
N LEU A 229 -4.20 -0.06 -7.48
CA LEU A 229 -3.14 -0.63 -6.68
C LEU A 229 -2.60 -1.87 -7.42
N VAL A 230 -1.35 -1.77 -7.88
CA VAL A 230 -0.66 -2.86 -8.59
C VAL A 230 0.33 -3.50 -7.62
N CYS A 231 0.14 -4.78 -7.32
CA CYS A 231 0.96 -5.52 -6.37
C CYS A 231 1.70 -6.69 -7.01
N GLY A 232 2.82 -7.07 -6.42
CA GLY A 232 3.54 -8.31 -6.73
C GLY A 232 4.08 -8.95 -5.45
N SER A 233 3.92 -10.26 -5.31
CA SER A 233 4.45 -10.99 -4.14
C SER A 233 5.07 -12.32 -4.55
N ASN A 234 6.16 -12.68 -3.87
CA ASN A 234 6.77 -14.00 -3.92
C ASN A 234 7.55 -14.31 -2.63
N LEU A 235 7.39 -15.51 -2.08
CA LEU A 235 8.23 -16.05 -1.00
C LEU A 235 8.67 -17.48 -1.31
N ILE A 236 9.79 -17.90 -0.72
CA ILE A 236 10.36 -19.24 -0.85
C ILE A 236 10.12 -19.98 0.47
N LEU A 237 9.03 -20.71 0.54
CA LEU A 237 8.57 -21.40 1.77
C LEU A 237 8.63 -22.92 1.65
N SER A 238 8.66 -23.46 0.43
CA SER A 238 8.71 -24.90 0.14
C SER A 238 9.96 -25.31 -0.64
N ALA A 239 10.48 -26.50 -0.32
CA ALA A 239 11.60 -27.11 -1.02
C ALA A 239 11.22 -27.65 -2.41
N ASN A 240 9.93 -27.92 -2.65
CA ASN A 240 9.46 -28.62 -3.85
C ASN A 240 9.87 -27.90 -5.15
N LEU A 241 9.57 -26.59 -5.22
CA LEU A 241 9.92 -25.79 -6.40
C LEU A 241 11.43 -25.63 -6.56
N MET A 242 12.16 -25.42 -5.46
CA MET A 242 13.63 -25.32 -5.49
C MET A 242 14.29 -26.60 -6.03
N VAL A 243 13.84 -27.76 -5.56
CA VAL A 243 14.31 -29.07 -6.03
C VAL A 243 13.94 -29.29 -7.50
N SER A 244 12.72 -28.95 -7.91
CA SER A 244 12.27 -29.06 -9.30
C SER A 244 13.14 -28.24 -10.26
N LEU A 245 13.43 -26.98 -9.90
CA LEU A 245 14.27 -26.08 -10.69
C LEU A 245 15.74 -26.54 -10.74
N CYS A 246 16.25 -27.17 -9.68
CA CYS A 246 17.56 -27.80 -9.70
C CYS A 246 17.60 -28.98 -10.68
N GLN A 247 16.56 -29.82 -10.71
CA GLN A 247 16.49 -30.97 -11.62
C GLN A 247 16.48 -30.54 -13.10
N THR A 248 15.87 -29.39 -13.42
CA THR A 248 15.87 -28.84 -14.78
C THR A 248 17.11 -28.00 -15.10
N ARG A 249 18.02 -27.81 -14.14
CA ARG A 249 19.21 -26.94 -14.24
C ARG A 249 18.87 -25.50 -14.59
N ALA A 250 17.73 -25.01 -14.11
CA ALA A 250 17.30 -23.63 -14.31
C ALA A 250 18.06 -22.64 -13.40
N LEU A 251 18.56 -23.11 -12.26
CA LEU A 251 19.24 -22.29 -11.27
C LEU A 251 20.75 -22.22 -11.50
N SER A 252 21.34 -21.06 -11.22
CA SER A 252 22.80 -20.94 -11.15
C SER A 252 23.31 -21.69 -9.91
N PRO A 253 24.40 -22.49 -10.01
CA PRO A 253 25.03 -23.10 -8.84
C PRO A 253 25.49 -22.09 -7.79
N GLU A 254 25.78 -20.85 -8.18
CA GLU A 254 26.15 -19.75 -7.26
C GLU A 254 24.92 -19.08 -6.62
N GLY A 255 23.69 -19.44 -7.04
CA GLY A 255 22.46 -18.78 -6.61
C GLY A 255 22.37 -17.32 -7.06
N ARG A 256 23.15 -16.89 -8.07
CA ARG A 256 23.22 -15.52 -8.59
C ARG A 256 22.83 -15.45 -10.06
N SER A 257 22.01 -14.46 -10.43
CA SER A 257 21.64 -14.21 -11.83
C SER A 257 22.73 -13.38 -12.54
N LYS A 258 23.61 -14.05 -13.27
CA LYS A 258 24.77 -13.44 -13.97
C LYS A 258 24.39 -12.80 -15.32
N SER A 259 23.44 -11.87 -15.27
CA SER A 259 22.79 -11.26 -16.44
C SER A 259 23.79 -10.63 -17.41
N PHE A 260 23.75 -11.06 -18.67
CA PHE A 260 24.57 -10.59 -19.79
C PHE A 260 26.06 -10.91 -19.70
N LEU A 261 26.51 -11.67 -18.69
CA LEU A 261 27.90 -12.06 -18.53
C LEU A 261 28.21 -13.33 -19.34
N ALA A 262 29.48 -13.53 -19.70
CA ALA A 262 29.91 -14.77 -20.35
C ALA A 262 29.72 -16.01 -19.45
N SER A 263 29.68 -15.79 -18.14
CA SER A 263 29.50 -16.80 -17.09
C SER A 263 28.03 -17.09 -16.74
N ALA A 264 27.05 -16.54 -17.48
CA ALA A 264 25.63 -16.83 -17.27
C ALA A 264 25.34 -18.33 -17.39
N ASP A 265 24.74 -18.92 -16.35
CA ASP A 265 24.53 -20.36 -16.20
C ASP A 265 23.19 -20.71 -15.52
N GLY A 266 22.27 -19.75 -15.41
CA GLY A 266 21.00 -19.90 -14.71
C GLY A 266 20.68 -18.67 -13.86
N TYR A 267 19.53 -18.69 -13.20
CA TYR A 267 19.12 -17.59 -12.31
C TYR A 267 19.26 -17.95 -10.84
N GLY A 268 19.43 -16.94 -9.99
CA GLY A 268 19.29 -17.07 -8.54
C GLY A 268 17.86 -16.78 -8.12
N ARG A 269 17.24 -17.58 -7.23
CA ARG A 269 15.89 -17.28 -6.73
C ARG A 269 15.90 -16.08 -5.77
N GLY A 270 14.73 -15.47 -5.55
CA GLY A 270 14.55 -14.50 -4.49
C GLY A 270 13.09 -14.27 -4.08
N GLU A 271 12.94 -13.57 -2.97
CA GLU A 271 11.70 -13.19 -2.32
C GLU A 271 11.44 -11.70 -2.47
N GLY A 272 10.17 -11.29 -2.43
CA GLY A 272 9.86 -9.87 -2.40
C GLY A 272 8.38 -9.57 -2.48
N VAL A 273 8.00 -8.42 -1.93
CA VAL A 273 6.66 -7.85 -2.03
C VAL A 273 6.80 -6.39 -2.46
N GLY A 274 5.95 -5.95 -3.39
CA GLY A 274 5.92 -4.57 -3.84
C GLY A 274 4.53 -4.12 -4.23
N ALA A 275 4.27 -2.81 -4.12
CA ALA A 275 3.05 -2.17 -4.57
C ALA A 275 3.32 -0.82 -5.23
N LEU A 276 2.50 -0.48 -6.22
CA LEU A 276 2.42 0.83 -6.85
C LEU A 276 0.97 1.34 -6.81
N VAL A 277 0.79 2.63 -6.57
CA VAL A 277 -0.50 3.31 -6.72
C VAL A 277 -0.47 4.13 -8.00
N LEU A 278 -1.45 3.89 -8.87
CA LEU A 278 -1.61 4.56 -10.16
C LEU A 278 -2.91 5.36 -10.20
N MET A 279 -2.89 6.49 -10.90
CA MET A 279 -4.09 7.24 -11.30
C MET A 279 -3.84 7.97 -12.62
N ARG A 280 -4.87 8.59 -13.20
CA ARG A 280 -4.69 9.42 -14.40
C ARG A 280 -3.82 10.64 -14.08
N LEU A 281 -2.88 10.97 -14.98
CA LEU A 281 -1.89 12.04 -14.75
C LEU A 281 -2.54 13.41 -14.53
N ASP A 282 -3.54 13.75 -15.33
CA ASP A 282 -4.29 15.01 -15.24
C ASP A 282 -5.00 15.17 -13.89
N GLU A 283 -5.50 14.06 -13.33
CA GLU A 283 -6.09 14.06 -11.99
C GLU A 283 -5.03 14.20 -10.90
N ALA A 284 -3.87 13.54 -11.06
CA ALA A 284 -2.76 13.66 -10.13
C ALA A 284 -2.26 15.12 -10.05
N GLU A 285 -2.13 15.79 -11.20
CA GLU A 285 -1.76 17.20 -11.28
C GLU A 285 -2.81 18.10 -10.62
N ARG A 286 -4.08 17.90 -10.96
CA ARG A 286 -5.22 18.68 -10.42
C ARG A 286 -5.32 18.56 -8.90
N GLU A 287 -5.07 17.37 -8.35
CA GLU A 287 -5.14 17.08 -6.92
C GLU A 287 -3.83 17.38 -6.17
N GLY A 288 -2.76 17.76 -6.87
CA GLY A 288 -1.46 18.01 -6.24
C GLY A 288 -0.84 16.74 -5.64
N ARG A 289 -1.14 15.57 -6.21
CA ARG A 289 -0.56 14.28 -5.84
C ARG A 289 0.92 14.24 -6.22
N PRO A 290 1.74 13.45 -5.52
CA PRO A 290 3.12 13.27 -5.94
C PRO A 290 3.13 12.48 -7.26
N ILE A 291 3.89 12.93 -8.25
CA ILE A 291 4.03 12.22 -9.54
C ILE A 291 5.48 11.76 -9.64
N LEU A 292 5.69 10.46 -9.39
CA LEU A 292 7.02 9.85 -9.29
C LEU A 292 7.58 9.49 -10.66
N ALA A 293 6.72 9.01 -11.55
CA ALA A 293 6.96 8.74 -12.95
C ALA A 293 5.61 8.62 -13.68
N VAL A 294 5.65 8.47 -15.00
CA VAL A 294 4.46 8.29 -15.85
C VAL A 294 4.55 6.95 -16.58
N VAL A 295 3.55 6.09 -16.41
CA VAL A 295 3.34 4.91 -17.26
C VAL A 295 2.70 5.39 -18.56
N ARG A 296 3.44 5.29 -19.67
CA ARG A 296 3.01 5.77 -20.99
C ARG A 296 2.26 4.70 -21.75
N GLY A 297 2.71 3.45 -21.69
CA GLY A 297 2.04 2.35 -22.36
C GLY A 297 2.55 0.99 -21.93
N THR A 298 1.72 -0.03 -22.17
CA THR A 298 2.02 -1.43 -21.86
C THR A 298 1.46 -2.37 -22.92
N ALA A 299 2.12 -3.49 -23.13
CA ALA A 299 1.62 -4.57 -23.98
C ALA A 299 1.88 -5.94 -23.35
N VAL A 300 1.01 -6.90 -23.65
CA VAL A 300 1.09 -8.30 -23.23
C VAL A 300 0.87 -9.17 -24.47
N ASN A 301 1.68 -10.22 -24.66
CA ASN A 301 1.43 -11.26 -25.65
C ASN A 301 1.88 -12.64 -25.13
N HIS A 302 1.97 -13.64 -26.01
CA HIS A 302 2.45 -14.97 -25.69
C HIS A 302 3.40 -15.50 -26.76
N ASP A 303 4.38 -16.31 -26.37
CA ASP A 303 5.36 -16.98 -27.22
C ASP A 303 4.76 -17.96 -28.25
N GLY A 304 3.46 -18.28 -28.15
CA GLY A 304 2.77 -19.25 -28.99
C GLY A 304 3.45 -20.63 -28.99
N ALA A 305 3.51 -21.26 -30.17
CA ALA A 305 4.16 -22.55 -30.38
C ALA A 305 5.69 -22.40 -30.51
N ALA A 306 6.36 -21.94 -29.45
CA ALA A 306 7.81 -21.91 -29.35
C ALA A 306 8.42 -23.33 -29.36
N SER A 307 9.75 -23.45 -29.41
CA SER A 307 10.45 -24.74 -29.50
C SER A 307 10.19 -25.68 -28.31
N SER A 308 9.80 -25.13 -27.16
CA SER A 308 9.21 -25.84 -26.03
C SER A 308 8.34 -24.86 -25.24
N LEU A 309 7.49 -25.37 -24.33
CA LEU A 309 6.64 -24.52 -23.49
C LEU A 309 7.41 -23.47 -22.69
N THR A 310 8.64 -23.81 -22.27
CA THR A 310 9.48 -22.97 -21.41
C THR A 310 10.61 -22.26 -22.17
N ALA A 311 10.68 -22.43 -23.50
CA ALA A 311 11.70 -21.77 -24.31
C ALA A 311 11.22 -20.36 -24.72
N PRO A 312 12.06 -19.32 -24.56
CA PRO A 312 11.72 -17.96 -24.97
C PRO A 312 11.62 -17.83 -26.50
N ASN A 313 10.82 -16.87 -26.97
CA ASN A 313 10.62 -16.59 -28.40
C ASN A 313 10.99 -15.13 -28.76
N GLY A 314 12.11 -14.95 -29.47
CA GLY A 314 12.61 -13.62 -29.87
C GLY A 314 11.61 -12.78 -30.68
N PRO A 315 11.02 -13.29 -31.77
CA PRO A 315 9.96 -12.60 -32.50
C PRO A 315 8.77 -12.15 -31.62
N ALA A 316 8.30 -13.00 -30.70
CA ALA A 316 7.23 -12.61 -29.78
C ALA A 316 7.67 -11.47 -28.84
N GLN A 317 8.94 -11.45 -28.41
CA GLN A 317 9.50 -10.35 -27.64
C GLN A 317 9.61 -9.05 -28.46
N GLU A 318 9.99 -9.12 -29.74
CA GLU A 318 9.98 -7.95 -30.65
C GLU A 318 8.57 -7.36 -30.81
N GLU A 319 7.57 -8.23 -30.97
CA GLU A 319 6.17 -7.84 -31.11
C GLU A 319 5.64 -7.11 -29.87
N VAL A 320 5.89 -7.65 -28.66
CA VAL A 320 5.41 -7.01 -27.43
C VAL A 320 6.10 -5.67 -27.16
N ILE A 321 7.39 -5.56 -27.48
CA ILE A 321 8.15 -4.31 -27.34
C ILE A 321 7.59 -3.25 -28.30
N SER A 322 7.38 -3.62 -29.56
CA SER A 322 6.79 -2.74 -30.59
C SER A 322 5.37 -2.31 -30.22
N ALA A 323 4.56 -3.23 -29.71
CA ALA A 323 3.19 -2.94 -29.28
C ALA A 323 3.14 -1.96 -28.10
N ALA A 324 4.03 -2.10 -27.11
CA ALA A 324 4.05 -1.18 -25.97
C ALA A 324 4.54 0.23 -26.36
N LEU A 325 5.51 0.35 -27.29
CA LEU A 325 5.91 1.64 -27.87
C LEU A 325 4.74 2.31 -28.60
N ALA A 326 3.96 1.55 -29.38
CA ALA A 326 2.78 2.04 -30.08
C ALA A 326 1.64 2.46 -29.13
N ASP A 327 1.41 1.69 -28.06
CA ASP A 327 0.47 2.03 -26.99
C ASP A 327 0.90 3.33 -26.27
N ALA A 328 2.21 3.49 -26.03
CA ALA A 328 2.80 4.65 -25.38
C ALA A 328 2.86 5.93 -26.24
N GLY A 329 2.80 5.78 -27.58
CA GLY A 329 3.08 6.86 -28.51
C GLY A 329 4.51 7.41 -28.33
N VAL A 330 5.46 6.50 -28.15
CA VAL A 330 6.88 6.78 -27.88
C VAL A 330 7.70 6.22 -29.03
N GLU A 331 8.66 7.00 -29.51
CA GLU A 331 9.58 6.56 -30.55
C GLU A 331 10.70 5.71 -29.96
N ALA A 332 11.16 4.70 -30.69
CA ALA A 332 12.29 3.86 -30.27
C ALA A 332 13.56 4.69 -29.95
N ALA A 333 13.72 5.85 -30.62
CA ALA A 333 14.84 6.76 -30.41
C ALA A 333 14.81 7.49 -29.05
N ASP A 334 13.68 7.50 -28.35
CA ASP A 334 13.54 8.18 -27.04
C ASP A 334 14.00 7.28 -25.88
N VAL A 335 14.03 5.96 -26.07
CA VAL A 335 14.30 4.99 -25.00
C VAL A 335 15.78 5.02 -24.61
N GLY A 336 16.09 5.40 -23.38
CA GLY A 336 17.46 5.54 -22.87
C GLY A 336 17.92 4.42 -21.95
N TRP A 337 16.97 3.72 -21.32
CA TRP A 337 17.24 2.64 -20.36
C TRP A 337 16.29 1.46 -20.59
N ILE A 338 16.81 0.24 -20.47
CA ILE A 338 15.99 -0.97 -20.36
C ILE A 338 16.31 -1.68 -19.05
N GLU A 339 15.29 -1.82 -18.21
CA GLU A 339 15.28 -2.83 -17.14
C GLU A 339 14.80 -4.14 -17.75
N ALA A 340 15.75 -5.01 -18.06
CA ALA A 340 15.52 -6.26 -18.76
C ALA A 340 14.88 -7.32 -17.85
N HIS A 341 14.32 -8.35 -18.48
CA HIS A 341 13.96 -9.58 -17.79
C HIS A 341 15.25 -10.25 -17.27
N GLY A 342 16.30 -10.32 -18.09
CA GLY A 342 17.69 -10.55 -17.71
C GLY A 342 17.85 -11.54 -16.57
N THR A 343 17.65 -12.83 -16.85
CA THR A 343 17.73 -13.90 -15.86
C THR A 343 19.13 -14.48 -15.72
N GLY A 344 20.08 -14.13 -16.60
CA GLY A 344 21.42 -14.72 -16.57
C GLY A 344 21.43 -16.12 -17.15
N THR A 345 20.53 -16.42 -18.08
CA THR A 345 20.47 -17.73 -18.73
C THR A 345 21.26 -17.72 -20.04
N PRO A 346 22.04 -18.78 -20.36
CA PRO A 346 22.85 -18.82 -21.57
C PRO A 346 22.06 -18.66 -22.88
N LEU A 347 20.78 -19.03 -22.86
CA LEU A 347 19.86 -18.96 -24.01
C LEU A 347 19.00 -17.69 -23.99
N GLY A 348 18.46 -17.30 -22.82
CA GLY A 348 17.53 -16.18 -22.71
C GLY A 348 18.19 -14.82 -22.95
N ASP A 349 19.38 -14.58 -22.39
CA ASP A 349 20.03 -13.28 -22.49
C ASP A 349 20.32 -12.87 -23.96
N PRO A 350 20.88 -13.75 -24.84
CA PRO A 350 21.03 -13.41 -26.25
C PRO A 350 19.72 -13.19 -27.01
N ILE A 351 18.66 -13.91 -26.66
CA ILE A 351 17.34 -13.77 -27.31
C ILE A 351 16.72 -12.43 -26.94
N GLU A 352 16.75 -12.05 -25.66
CA GLU A 352 16.21 -10.78 -25.19
C GLU A 352 16.95 -9.59 -25.80
N VAL A 353 18.28 -9.62 -25.80
CA VAL A 353 19.08 -8.54 -26.41
C VAL A 353 18.90 -8.49 -27.92
N GLY A 354 18.75 -9.64 -28.58
CA GLY A 354 18.42 -9.71 -30.00
C GLY A 354 17.09 -9.04 -30.32
N ALA A 355 16.03 -9.33 -29.54
CA ALA A 355 14.72 -8.71 -29.72
C ALA A 355 14.76 -7.19 -29.49
N LEU A 356 15.51 -6.72 -28.48
CA LEU A 356 15.73 -5.30 -28.25
C LEU A 356 16.49 -4.64 -29.43
N ASP A 357 17.49 -5.29 -30.00
CA ASP A 357 18.20 -4.78 -31.18
C ASP A 357 17.29 -4.74 -32.42
N GLY A 358 16.43 -5.73 -32.60
CA GLY A 358 15.45 -5.77 -33.69
C GLY A 358 14.51 -4.55 -33.71
N VAL A 359 14.08 -4.08 -32.54
CA VAL A 359 13.13 -2.97 -32.40
C VAL A 359 13.81 -1.61 -32.17
N LEU A 360 14.75 -1.54 -31.23
CA LEU A 360 15.37 -0.28 -30.79
C LEU A 360 16.70 0.01 -31.49
N GLY A 361 17.44 -1.04 -31.88
CA GLY A 361 18.80 -0.96 -32.43
C GLY A 361 18.97 0.03 -33.60
N PRO A 362 18.11 0.02 -34.64
CA PRO A 362 18.22 0.97 -35.75
C PRO A 362 18.17 2.43 -35.31
N ALA A 363 17.28 2.75 -34.36
CA ALA A 363 17.12 4.11 -33.83
C ALA A 363 18.31 4.49 -32.94
N VAL A 364 18.77 3.57 -32.08
CA VAL A 364 19.93 3.75 -31.20
C VAL A 364 21.21 4.04 -32.00
N ARG A 365 21.48 3.26 -33.06
CA ARG A 365 22.64 3.49 -33.94
C ARG A 365 22.54 4.83 -34.68
N LYS A 366 21.34 5.21 -35.14
CA LYS A 366 21.13 6.48 -35.85
C LYS A 366 21.35 7.69 -34.95
N ARG A 367 20.94 7.64 -33.68
CA ARG A 367 21.13 8.76 -32.73
C ARG A 367 22.55 8.85 -32.16
N GLY A 368 23.35 7.78 -32.24
CA GLY A 368 24.75 7.77 -31.80
C GLY A 368 24.96 7.75 -30.27
N VAL A 369 23.89 7.60 -29.48
CA VAL A 369 23.92 7.51 -28.01
C VAL A 369 23.54 6.08 -27.61
N PRO A 370 24.44 5.34 -26.92
CA PRO A 370 24.19 3.94 -26.58
C PRO A 370 22.93 3.75 -25.73
N LEU A 371 22.24 2.62 -25.93
CA LEU A 371 21.16 2.19 -25.04
C LEU A 371 21.76 1.45 -23.84
N ALA A 372 21.48 1.93 -22.62
CA ALA A 372 21.91 1.25 -21.41
C ALA A 372 20.89 0.17 -21.01
N LEU A 373 21.39 -1.01 -20.63
CA LEU A 373 20.58 -2.12 -20.13
C LEU A 373 21.10 -2.64 -18.80
N GLY A 374 20.19 -3.15 -17.98
CA GLY A 374 20.51 -3.86 -16.74
C GLY A 374 19.36 -4.74 -16.25
N SER A 375 19.63 -5.53 -15.21
CA SER A 375 18.63 -6.35 -14.54
C SER A 375 18.93 -6.33 -13.05
N VAL A 376 17.92 -6.02 -12.22
CA VAL A 376 18.08 -6.05 -10.76
C VAL A 376 18.24 -7.47 -10.21
N LYS A 377 17.95 -8.49 -11.02
CA LYS A 377 18.06 -9.90 -10.62
C LYS A 377 19.50 -10.31 -10.29
N SER A 378 20.50 -9.58 -10.79
CA SER A 378 21.91 -9.80 -10.42
C SER A 378 22.23 -9.41 -8.98
N ARG A 379 21.40 -8.54 -8.37
CA ARG A 379 21.60 -7.98 -7.02
C ARG A 379 20.56 -8.44 -6.00
N LEU A 380 19.33 -8.77 -6.42
CA LEU A 380 18.27 -9.25 -5.51
C LEU A 380 17.90 -10.73 -5.71
N GLY A 381 18.38 -11.34 -6.80
CA GLY A 381 17.80 -12.59 -7.29
C GLY A 381 16.53 -12.36 -8.12
N HIS A 382 16.03 -13.43 -8.72
CA HIS A 382 14.80 -13.47 -9.47
C HIS A 382 13.63 -13.64 -8.50
N LEU A 383 12.90 -12.55 -8.25
CA LEU A 383 11.78 -12.51 -7.31
C LEU A 383 10.47 -13.12 -7.87
N GLU A 384 10.59 -14.02 -8.85
CA GLU A 384 9.47 -14.73 -9.49
C GLU A 384 8.29 -13.78 -9.82
N ALA A 385 7.08 -13.99 -9.28
CA ALA A 385 5.92 -13.12 -9.53
C ALA A 385 6.12 -11.65 -9.12
N ALA A 386 6.98 -11.36 -8.15
CA ALA A 386 7.33 -10.01 -7.70
C ALA A 386 8.48 -9.36 -8.50
N SER A 387 9.08 -10.06 -9.48
CA SER A 387 10.21 -9.51 -10.25
C SER A 387 9.84 -8.24 -11.01
N GLY A 388 8.65 -8.24 -11.61
CA GLY A 388 8.12 -7.10 -12.35
C GLY A 388 7.95 -5.86 -11.48
N ILE A 389 7.33 -6.01 -10.30
CA ILE A 389 7.08 -4.86 -9.42
C ILE A 389 8.39 -4.27 -8.87
N ALA A 390 9.38 -5.10 -8.53
CA ALA A 390 10.70 -4.62 -8.10
C ALA A 390 11.46 -3.89 -9.22
N ALA A 391 11.34 -4.36 -10.46
CA ALA A 391 11.90 -3.75 -11.66
C ALA A 391 11.22 -2.40 -12.00
N LEU A 392 9.89 -2.33 -11.86
CA LEU A 392 9.12 -1.08 -12.03
C LEU A 392 9.54 -0.03 -11.00
N ILE A 393 9.60 -0.39 -9.71
CA ILE A 393 10.02 0.53 -8.64
C ILE A 393 11.44 1.04 -8.90
N LYS A 394 12.38 0.15 -9.26
CA LYS A 394 13.74 0.56 -9.67
C LYS A 394 13.68 1.56 -10.82
N THR A 395 12.90 1.29 -11.86
CA THR A 395 12.79 2.15 -13.04
C THR A 395 12.21 3.52 -12.70
N VAL A 396 11.20 3.58 -11.83
CA VAL A 396 10.66 4.85 -11.29
C VAL A 396 11.76 5.64 -10.58
N LEU A 397 12.55 5.00 -9.72
CA LEU A 397 13.67 5.65 -9.01
C LEU A 397 14.75 6.15 -9.97
N VAL A 398 15.14 5.35 -10.97
CA VAL A 398 16.09 5.72 -12.02
C VAL A 398 15.62 6.96 -12.79
N LEU A 399 14.34 7.01 -13.17
CA LEU A 399 13.74 8.15 -13.87
C LEU A 399 13.67 9.41 -12.98
N ARG A 400 13.28 9.24 -11.71
CA ARG A 400 13.16 10.32 -10.72
C ARG A 400 14.52 10.97 -10.44
N HIS A 401 15.55 10.16 -10.22
CA HIS A 401 16.89 10.65 -9.91
C HIS A 401 17.72 11.00 -11.15
N GLY A 402 17.34 10.52 -12.34
CA GLY A 402 18.08 10.76 -13.58
C GLY A 402 19.48 10.14 -13.57
N ILE A 403 19.66 9.02 -12.86
CA ILE A 403 20.91 8.28 -12.75
C ILE A 403 20.64 6.83 -13.13
N MET A 404 21.39 6.31 -14.10
CA MET A 404 21.44 4.91 -14.51
C MET A 404 22.42 4.16 -13.59
N PRO A 405 21.97 3.25 -12.72
CA PRO A 405 22.84 2.52 -11.81
C PRO A 405 23.77 1.56 -12.55
N ALA A 406 24.83 1.12 -11.87
CA ALA A 406 25.61 -0.02 -12.33
C ALA A 406 24.71 -1.26 -12.49
N ALA A 407 24.82 -1.93 -13.62
CA ALA A 407 24.10 -3.16 -13.97
C ALA A 407 24.94 -4.43 -13.80
N ARG A 408 26.26 -4.26 -13.66
CA ARG A 408 27.25 -5.29 -13.36
C ARG A 408 28.35 -4.70 -12.49
N ASP A 409 29.05 -5.56 -11.76
CA ASP A 409 30.21 -5.20 -10.96
C ASP A 409 31.49 -5.19 -11.83
N GLU A 410 32.55 -4.54 -11.37
CA GLU A 410 33.85 -4.54 -12.08
C GLU A 410 34.49 -5.93 -12.14
N GLU A 411 34.19 -6.76 -11.14
CA GLU A 411 34.73 -8.12 -10.97
C GLU A 411 33.98 -9.19 -11.78
N ASP A 412 32.83 -8.85 -12.37
CA ASP A 412 31.91 -9.78 -13.05
C ASP A 412 32.43 -10.39 -14.37
N GLY A 413 33.66 -10.05 -14.77
CA GLY A 413 34.31 -10.59 -15.97
C GLY A 413 33.77 -10.02 -17.27
N GLU A 414 33.89 -10.81 -18.36
CA GLU A 414 33.52 -10.39 -19.71
C GLU A 414 32.01 -10.53 -19.98
N LEU A 415 31.49 -9.68 -20.88
CA LEU A 415 30.12 -9.79 -21.36
C LEU A 415 29.95 -11.01 -22.28
N ASN A 416 28.71 -11.50 -22.40
CA ASN A 416 28.39 -12.69 -23.17
C ASN A 416 28.76 -12.52 -24.66
N PRO A 417 29.71 -13.32 -25.20
CA PRO A 417 30.19 -13.15 -26.58
C PRO A 417 29.18 -13.59 -27.65
N ARG A 418 28.07 -14.24 -27.25
CA ARG A 418 26.96 -14.56 -28.17
C ARG A 418 26.16 -13.32 -28.56
N ILE A 419 26.32 -12.22 -27.82
CA ILE A 419 25.69 -10.94 -28.11
C ILE A 419 26.71 -10.06 -28.86
N PRO A 420 26.38 -9.52 -30.04
CA PRO A 420 27.31 -8.71 -30.84
C PRO A 420 27.38 -7.26 -30.32
N TRP A 421 27.89 -7.06 -29.10
CA TRP A 421 27.94 -5.76 -28.39
C TRP A 421 28.51 -4.62 -29.25
N ASP A 422 29.59 -4.88 -29.99
CA ASP A 422 30.26 -3.88 -30.84
C ASP A 422 29.42 -3.41 -32.04
N ARG A 423 28.30 -4.09 -32.34
CA ARG A 423 27.45 -3.82 -33.51
C ARG A 423 26.11 -3.21 -33.16
N ILE A 424 25.56 -3.51 -31.99
CA ILE A 424 24.18 -3.17 -31.63
C ILE A 424 24.04 -1.78 -30.98
N GLY A 425 25.15 -1.19 -30.51
CA GLY A 425 25.14 0.14 -29.88
C GLY A 425 24.55 0.14 -28.46
N PHE A 426 24.59 -1.00 -27.77
CA PHE A 426 24.08 -1.17 -26.42
C PHE A 426 25.22 -1.26 -25.40
N THR A 427 24.93 -1.00 -24.12
CA THR A 427 25.92 -1.08 -23.04
C THR A 427 25.32 -1.61 -21.74
N VAL A 428 26.10 -2.41 -21.01
CA VAL A 428 25.80 -2.84 -19.63
C VAL A 428 26.68 -2.02 -18.69
N PRO A 429 26.17 -0.98 -18.01
CA PRO A 429 26.99 -0.07 -17.22
C PRO A 429 27.66 -0.80 -16.04
N ALA A 430 28.97 -0.60 -15.87
CA ALA A 430 29.72 -1.08 -14.69
C ALA A 430 29.83 -0.03 -13.57
N ARG A 431 29.31 1.17 -13.80
CA ARG A 431 29.33 2.29 -12.85
C ARG A 431 28.04 3.10 -13.02
N ASN A 432 27.63 3.77 -11.96
CA ASN A 432 26.53 4.74 -12.01
C ASN A 432 26.84 5.85 -13.02
N ARG A 433 25.87 6.23 -13.85
CA ARG A 433 26.01 7.29 -14.86
C ARG A 433 24.80 8.23 -14.85
N PRO A 434 24.99 9.54 -15.09
CA PRO A 434 23.86 10.44 -15.31
C PRO A 434 23.10 10.02 -16.58
N TRP A 435 21.81 10.35 -16.64
CA TRP A 435 21.02 10.18 -17.85
C TRP A 435 21.61 11.05 -18.99
N PRO A 436 21.82 10.51 -20.21
CA PRO A 436 22.39 11.28 -21.32
C PRO A 436 21.54 12.51 -21.67
N GLY A 437 22.16 13.70 -21.67
CA GLY A 437 21.46 14.95 -21.97
C GLY A 437 20.96 15.04 -23.42
N GLU A 438 21.59 14.28 -24.32
CA GLU A 438 21.28 14.21 -25.75
C GLU A 438 19.91 13.56 -26.03
N LEU A 439 19.35 12.79 -25.10
CA LEU A 439 18.07 12.08 -25.31
C LEU A 439 16.84 12.98 -25.17
N GLY A 440 16.97 14.21 -24.65
CA GLY A 440 15.90 15.22 -24.53
C GLY A 440 14.76 14.86 -23.57
N ARG A 441 14.49 13.56 -23.36
CA ARG A 441 13.48 12.96 -22.50
C ARG A 441 14.10 11.76 -21.80
N ARG A 442 13.57 11.44 -20.62
CA ARG A 442 13.96 10.25 -19.86
C ARG A 442 12.89 9.20 -20.00
N VAL A 443 13.08 8.28 -20.92
CA VAL A 443 12.16 7.17 -21.20
C VAL A 443 12.86 5.84 -20.98
N ALA A 444 12.21 4.95 -20.25
CA ALA A 444 12.71 3.62 -19.92
C ALA A 444 11.71 2.53 -20.29
N GLY A 445 12.21 1.37 -20.72
CA GLY A 445 11.43 0.16 -20.90
C GLY A 445 11.65 -0.83 -19.74
N VAL A 446 10.63 -1.62 -19.42
CA VAL A 446 10.71 -2.72 -18.44
C VAL A 446 10.18 -4.00 -19.06
N ASN A 447 11.01 -5.04 -19.08
CA ASN A 447 10.67 -6.38 -19.59
C ASN A 447 10.32 -7.33 -18.45
N SER A 448 9.29 -8.15 -18.64
CA SER A 448 9.12 -9.38 -17.87
C SER A 448 8.50 -10.49 -18.71
N PHE A 449 9.21 -11.61 -18.81
CA PHE A 449 8.85 -12.74 -19.65
C PHE A 449 8.62 -13.96 -18.76
N GLY A 450 7.38 -14.45 -18.73
CA GLY A 450 6.95 -15.58 -17.93
C GLY A 450 7.42 -16.90 -18.52
N MET A 451 7.81 -17.86 -17.67
CA MET A 451 8.22 -19.20 -18.10
C MET A 451 7.09 -19.98 -18.79
N SER A 452 5.84 -19.58 -18.62
CA SER A 452 4.70 -20.12 -19.36
C SER A 452 4.59 -19.58 -20.79
N GLY A 453 5.40 -18.58 -21.15
CA GLY A 453 5.43 -17.93 -22.46
C GLY A 453 4.70 -16.58 -22.53
N THR A 454 4.12 -16.08 -21.43
CA THR A 454 3.49 -14.74 -21.42
C THR A 454 4.55 -13.64 -21.33
N ASN A 455 4.57 -12.71 -22.28
CA ASN A 455 5.52 -11.60 -22.28
C ASN A 455 4.84 -10.28 -21.98
N VAL A 456 5.51 -9.41 -21.23
CA VAL A 456 5.03 -8.06 -20.94
C VAL A 456 6.15 -7.04 -21.12
N HIS A 457 5.84 -5.95 -21.82
CA HIS A 457 6.70 -4.76 -21.89
C HIS A 457 5.94 -3.52 -21.43
N ALA A 458 6.59 -2.68 -20.63
CA ALA A 458 6.05 -1.38 -20.21
C ALA A 458 7.02 -0.24 -20.55
N ILE A 459 6.46 0.90 -20.95
CA ILE A 459 7.18 2.14 -21.22
C ILE A 459 6.86 3.16 -20.13
N LEU A 460 7.88 3.62 -19.42
CA LEU A 460 7.80 4.64 -18.38
C LEU A 460 8.58 5.88 -18.79
N GLU A 461 8.13 7.04 -18.32
CA GLU A 461 8.77 8.33 -18.57
C GLU A 461 8.90 9.14 -17.27
N ALA A 462 9.99 9.90 -17.15
CA ALA A 462 10.14 10.83 -16.05
C ALA A 462 9.13 11.97 -16.17
N TYR A 463 8.43 12.27 -15.08
CA TYR A 463 7.55 13.43 -15.04
C TYR A 463 8.38 14.73 -15.01
N THR A 464 8.01 15.68 -15.87
CA THR A 464 8.55 17.04 -15.87
C THR A 464 7.37 17.99 -15.68
N PRO A 465 7.29 18.71 -14.55
CA PRO A 465 6.20 19.65 -14.32
C PRO A 465 6.12 20.69 -15.43
N SER A 466 4.91 21.09 -15.84
CA SER A 466 4.73 22.20 -16.77
C SER A 466 5.26 23.51 -16.17
N ALA A 467 5.71 24.45 -17.02
CA ALA A 467 6.22 25.75 -16.56
C ALA A 467 5.18 26.56 -15.73
N GLU A 468 3.88 26.31 -15.94
CA GLU A 468 2.79 26.89 -15.13
C GLU A 468 2.68 26.23 -13.74
N SER A 469 3.09 24.96 -13.61
CA SER A 469 3.16 24.21 -12.33
C SER A 469 4.40 24.54 -11.49
N THR A 470 5.41 25.19 -12.09
CA THR A 470 6.68 25.56 -11.43
C THR A 470 6.69 26.97 -10.86
N ALA A 471 5.54 27.60 -10.64
CA ALA A 471 5.51 28.85 -9.85
C ALA A 471 6.24 28.58 -8.53
N GLU A 472 7.41 29.22 -8.35
CA GLU A 472 8.16 29.11 -7.11
C GLU A 472 7.20 29.46 -5.97
N PRO A 473 7.17 28.67 -4.88
CA PRO A 473 6.45 29.11 -3.69
C PRO A 473 7.03 30.47 -3.33
N ALA A 474 6.24 31.54 -3.51
CA ALA A 474 6.66 32.88 -3.16
C ALA A 474 7.16 32.80 -1.72
N ARG A 475 8.43 33.16 -1.47
CA ARG A 475 9.11 33.01 -0.17
C ARG A 475 8.14 33.35 0.95
N THR A 476 7.53 32.32 1.52
CA THR A 476 6.49 32.54 2.52
C THR A 476 7.24 32.99 3.76
N ALA A 477 6.84 34.12 4.33
CA ALA A 477 7.23 34.46 5.69
C ALA A 477 6.99 33.23 6.59
N ARG A 478 7.77 33.07 7.67
CA ARG A 478 7.56 32.00 8.65
C ARG A 478 6.08 31.99 9.05
N ARG A 479 5.34 30.97 8.65
CA ARG A 479 3.92 30.79 8.96
C ARG A 479 3.77 29.81 10.12
N HIS A 480 2.64 29.90 10.81
CA HIS A 480 2.30 28.87 11.77
C HIS A 480 1.79 27.63 11.01
N GLU A 481 2.33 26.48 11.37
CA GLU A 481 1.91 25.19 10.84
C GLU A 481 1.27 24.34 11.94
N LEU A 482 0.44 23.40 11.50
CA LEU A 482 -0.17 22.36 12.34
C LEU A 482 0.29 21.01 11.84
N LEU A 483 0.92 20.24 12.71
CA LEU A 483 1.28 18.85 12.49
C LEU A 483 0.37 17.96 13.33
N THR A 484 -0.17 16.91 12.71
CA THR A 484 -1.05 15.93 13.34
C THR A 484 -0.53 14.53 13.08
N LEU A 485 -0.47 13.70 14.12
CA LEU A 485 -0.19 12.27 14.03
C LEU A 485 -1.28 11.48 14.73
N SER A 486 -1.54 10.28 14.24
CA SER A 486 -2.37 9.32 14.94
C SER A 486 -1.93 7.89 14.67
N ALA A 487 -2.15 7.00 15.64
CA ALA A 487 -1.86 5.58 15.52
C ALA A 487 -2.91 4.74 16.29
N LYS A 488 -2.88 3.42 16.10
CA LYS A 488 -3.78 2.48 16.80
C LYS A 488 -3.29 2.03 18.18
N SER A 489 -2.07 2.40 18.57
CA SER A 489 -1.54 2.16 19.92
C SER A 489 -0.64 3.31 20.36
N PRO A 490 -0.42 3.47 21.68
CA PRO A 490 0.46 4.52 22.18
C PRO A 490 1.93 4.28 21.78
N GLU A 491 2.38 3.03 21.69
CA GLU A 491 3.74 2.69 21.23
C GLU A 491 3.94 3.08 19.76
N ALA A 492 2.95 2.77 18.91
CA ALA A 492 2.99 3.14 17.50
C ALA A 492 2.95 4.67 17.30
N LEU A 493 2.22 5.41 18.15
CA LEU A 493 2.22 6.87 18.11
C LEU A 493 3.59 7.43 18.50
N ALA A 494 4.23 6.87 19.53
CA ALA A 494 5.55 7.29 19.99
C ALA A 494 6.63 7.02 18.93
N GLU A 495 6.66 5.82 18.33
CA GLU A 495 7.60 5.48 17.25
C GLU A 495 7.41 6.39 16.04
N LEU A 496 6.16 6.61 15.61
CA LEU A 496 5.86 7.52 14.50
C LEU A 496 6.26 8.97 14.81
N ALA A 497 6.08 9.43 16.05
CA ALA A 497 6.48 10.76 16.47
C ALA A 497 8.00 10.94 16.41
N ASP A 498 8.77 9.95 16.86
CA ASP A 498 10.24 9.96 16.81
C ASP A 498 10.76 9.96 15.37
N ASP A 499 10.20 9.11 14.51
CA ASP A 499 10.57 9.02 13.09
C ASP A 499 10.28 10.34 12.35
N ILE A 500 9.11 10.94 12.60
CA ILE A 500 8.75 12.23 12.01
C ILE A 500 9.61 13.37 12.57
N ALA A 501 9.89 13.37 13.88
CA ALA A 501 10.80 14.33 14.49
C ALA A 501 12.21 14.24 13.91
N ALA A 502 12.71 13.03 13.64
CA ALA A 502 13.99 12.81 12.97
C ALA A 502 13.98 13.39 11.54
N GLN A 503 12.90 13.19 10.79
CA GLN A 503 12.75 13.74 9.44
C GLN A 503 12.71 15.28 9.44
N LEU A 504 12.03 15.88 10.42
CA LEU A 504 11.92 17.33 10.57
C LEU A 504 13.27 18.03 10.79
N LYS A 505 14.26 17.36 11.40
CA LYS A 505 15.62 17.92 11.57
C LYS A 505 16.32 18.24 10.24
N SER A 506 15.90 17.59 9.16
CA SER A 506 16.41 17.85 7.80
C SER A 506 15.50 18.79 6.99
N ALA A 507 14.38 19.23 7.55
CA ALA A 507 13.40 20.05 6.85
C ALA A 507 13.84 21.50 6.72
N THR A 508 13.67 22.04 5.52
CA THR A 508 13.74 23.48 5.24
C THR A 508 12.39 24.14 5.54
N PRO A 509 12.35 25.47 5.75
CA PRO A 509 11.09 26.22 5.88
C PRO A 509 10.10 25.96 4.73
N GLU A 510 10.61 25.78 3.50
CA GLU A 510 9.82 25.50 2.31
C GLU A 510 9.20 24.08 2.34
N THR A 511 9.93 23.11 2.88
CA THR A 511 9.44 21.72 2.99
C THR A 511 8.51 21.49 4.17
N LEU A 512 8.63 22.27 5.25
CA LEU A 512 7.84 22.09 6.48
C LEU A 512 6.32 22.10 6.20
N GLY A 513 5.83 23.10 5.46
CA GLY A 513 4.41 23.18 5.11
C GLY A 513 3.92 21.99 4.27
N SER A 514 4.77 21.44 3.41
CA SER A 514 4.48 20.22 2.63
C SER A 514 4.42 18.97 3.52
N ILE A 515 5.31 18.86 4.52
CA ILE A 515 5.28 17.76 5.51
C ILE A 515 3.99 17.83 6.34
N CYS A 516 3.69 18.99 6.94
CA CYS A 516 2.48 19.21 7.72
C CYS A 516 1.21 19.00 6.87
N HIS A 517 1.20 19.44 5.61
CA HIS A 517 0.08 19.18 4.70
C HIS A 517 -0.09 17.68 4.42
N THR A 518 1.01 16.95 4.18
CA THR A 518 0.98 15.51 3.90
C THR A 518 0.39 14.72 5.07
N LEU A 519 0.83 15.03 6.30
CA LEU A 519 0.34 14.34 7.50
C LEU A 519 -1.14 14.65 7.79
N ARG A 520 -1.57 15.89 7.57
CA ARG A 520 -2.98 16.31 7.77
C ARG A 520 -3.95 15.76 6.73
N ALA A 521 -3.54 15.67 5.47
CA ALA A 521 -4.43 15.37 4.35
C ALA A 521 -4.28 13.94 3.80
N GLY A 522 -3.14 13.30 4.07
CA GLY A 522 -2.75 12.02 3.47
C GLY A 522 -2.61 10.86 4.44
N ARG A 523 -3.12 10.99 5.67
CA ARG A 523 -3.12 9.93 6.70
C ARG A 523 -4.53 9.67 7.20
N ALA A 524 -4.81 8.42 7.54
CA ALA A 524 -6.04 8.07 8.24
C ALA A 524 -5.96 8.53 9.70
N GLY A 525 -7.09 8.95 10.27
CA GLY A 525 -7.19 9.28 11.69
C GLY A 525 -7.41 8.02 12.53
N PHE A 526 -6.66 7.90 13.63
CA PHE A 526 -6.75 6.80 14.60
C PHE A 526 -6.99 7.32 16.02
N PRO A 527 -7.29 6.47 17.02
CA PRO A 527 -7.67 6.91 18.36
C PRO A 527 -6.55 7.59 19.15
N TYR A 528 -5.33 7.08 19.09
CA TYR A 528 -4.17 7.70 19.77
C TYR A 528 -3.64 8.84 18.92
N ARG A 529 -3.66 10.07 19.45
CA ARG A 529 -3.44 11.29 18.66
C ARG A 529 -2.45 12.23 19.32
N ALA A 530 -1.61 12.86 18.48
CA ALA A 530 -0.76 13.97 18.87
C ALA A 530 -0.91 15.11 17.85
N ALA A 531 -1.00 16.35 18.34
CA ALA A 531 -1.00 17.53 17.48
C ALA A 531 -0.14 18.64 18.08
N VAL A 532 0.64 19.29 17.22
CA VAL A 532 1.53 20.39 17.62
C VAL A 532 1.50 21.52 16.61
N THR A 533 1.63 22.74 17.10
CA THR A 533 1.75 23.96 16.30
C THR A 533 3.12 24.58 16.49
N GLY A 534 3.62 25.29 15.46
CA GLY A 534 4.90 25.98 15.52
C GLY A 534 5.23 26.72 14.22
N THR A 535 6.35 27.44 14.19
CA THR A 535 6.82 28.14 12.98
C THR A 535 8.14 27.61 12.42
N ALA A 536 8.79 26.71 13.16
CA ALA A 536 10.08 26.14 12.81
C ALA A 536 10.06 24.61 13.00
N ALA A 537 10.82 23.91 12.15
CA ALA A 537 10.87 22.45 12.16
C ALA A 537 11.42 21.90 13.49
N ASP A 538 12.49 22.52 14.03
CA ASP A 538 13.08 22.11 15.32
C ASP A 538 12.10 22.28 16.49
N GLU A 539 11.40 23.42 16.54
CA GLU A 539 10.35 23.71 17.54
C GLU A 539 9.24 22.66 17.48
N ILE A 540 8.77 22.33 16.27
CA ILE A 540 7.72 21.32 16.05
C ILE A 540 8.21 19.93 16.46
N ALA A 541 9.46 19.57 16.12
CA ALA A 541 10.03 18.27 16.46
C ALA A 541 10.15 18.07 17.99
N GLU A 542 10.61 19.08 18.73
CA GLU A 542 10.69 19.03 20.20
C GLU A 542 9.31 18.90 20.84
N ARG A 543 8.34 19.69 20.39
CA ARG A 543 6.96 19.62 20.89
C ARG A 543 6.28 18.30 20.56
N LEU A 544 6.58 17.72 19.40
CA LEU A 544 5.99 16.46 18.95
C LEU A 544 6.37 15.31 19.88
N ALA A 545 7.65 15.20 20.24
CA ALA A 545 8.13 14.20 21.19
C ALA A 545 7.45 14.34 22.56
N ALA A 546 7.28 15.57 23.04
CA ALA A 546 6.58 15.84 24.30
C ALA A 546 5.07 15.51 24.23
N ALA A 547 4.42 15.79 23.10
CA ALA A 547 3.00 15.53 22.89
C ALA A 547 2.69 14.01 22.82
N ALA A 548 3.55 13.23 22.15
CA ALA A 548 3.38 11.79 22.01
C ALA A 548 3.56 11.01 23.33
N GLY A 549 4.41 11.51 24.25
CA GLY A 549 4.61 10.89 25.57
C GLY A 549 3.71 11.43 26.70
N GLY A 550 2.86 12.42 26.42
CA GLY A 550 2.06 13.11 27.43
C GLY A 550 0.63 12.56 27.60
N PRO A 551 -0.12 12.99 28.64
CA PRO A 551 -1.51 12.57 28.87
C PRO A 551 -2.49 12.97 27.75
N SER A 552 -2.07 13.86 26.83
CA SER A 552 -2.83 14.21 25.62
C SER A 552 -2.81 13.12 24.54
N ALA A 553 -1.97 12.10 24.68
CA ALA A 553 -1.87 10.95 23.77
C ALA A 553 -2.84 9.81 24.15
N ALA A 554 -3.62 9.96 25.23
CA ALA A 554 -4.63 8.99 25.63
C ALA A 554 -5.76 8.91 24.60
N GLU A 555 -6.37 7.73 24.49
CA GLU A 555 -7.52 7.49 23.63
C GLU A 555 -8.75 8.29 24.13
N PRO A 556 -9.38 9.11 23.27
CA PRO A 556 -10.56 9.87 23.64
C PRO A 556 -11.79 8.97 23.75
N VAL A 557 -12.54 9.09 24.84
CA VAL A 557 -13.71 8.27 25.19
C VAL A 557 -14.98 8.77 24.49
N HIS A 558 -15.11 10.09 24.29
CA HIS A 558 -16.25 10.70 23.62
C HIS A 558 -15.81 11.61 22.46
N PRO A 559 -15.90 11.15 21.20
CA PRO A 559 -15.44 11.93 20.07
C PRO A 559 -16.30 13.18 19.87
N VAL A 560 -15.66 14.30 19.52
CA VAL A 560 -16.35 15.57 19.26
C VAL A 560 -17.25 15.47 18.02
N ARG A 561 -18.56 15.69 18.20
CA ARG A 561 -19.57 15.59 17.12
C ARG A 561 -20.14 16.93 16.64
N SER A 562 -20.02 18.00 17.43
CA SER A 562 -20.54 19.31 17.06
C SER A 562 -19.80 20.43 17.76
N LEU A 563 -19.79 21.59 17.13
CA LEU A 563 -19.11 22.78 17.61
C LEU A 563 -20.10 23.91 17.84
N THR A 564 -19.81 24.80 18.80
CA THR A 564 -20.52 26.06 18.98
C THR A 564 -19.54 27.22 18.84
N LEU A 565 -19.80 28.13 17.91
CA LEU A 565 -19.11 29.40 17.79
C LEU A 565 -19.82 30.43 18.67
N SER A 566 -19.13 30.96 19.67
CA SER A 566 -19.67 31.89 20.66
C SER A 566 -18.82 33.15 20.78
N GLY A 567 -19.35 34.17 21.47
CA GLY A 567 -18.66 35.44 21.72
C GLY A 567 -19.46 36.65 21.21
N ASP A 568 -18.79 37.81 21.15
CA ASP A 568 -19.34 39.01 20.52
C ASP A 568 -19.15 38.92 19.00
N LEU A 569 -20.01 38.13 18.36
CA LEU A 569 -19.90 37.75 16.96
C LEU A 569 -19.99 38.96 16.01
N GLU A 570 -20.65 40.04 16.42
CA GLU A 570 -20.80 41.27 15.62
C GLU A 570 -19.64 42.27 15.83
N SER A 571 -18.62 41.91 16.63
CA SER A 571 -17.47 42.79 16.90
C SER A 571 -16.52 42.94 15.71
N ALA A 572 -15.82 44.08 15.67
CA ALA A 572 -14.77 44.33 14.68
C ALA A 572 -13.66 43.28 14.71
N ALA A 573 -13.31 42.76 15.89
CA ALA A 573 -12.32 41.70 16.08
C ALA A 573 -12.67 40.42 15.31
N VAL A 574 -13.95 40.02 15.26
CA VAL A 574 -14.40 38.87 14.47
C VAL A 574 -14.28 39.13 12.97
N ALA A 575 -14.63 40.33 12.52
CA ALA A 575 -14.51 40.70 11.10
C ALA A 575 -13.04 40.74 10.65
N GLU A 576 -12.17 41.38 11.42
CA GLU A 576 -10.74 41.52 11.11
C GLU A 576 -10.01 40.18 11.20
N GLY A 577 -10.27 39.38 12.24
CA GLY A 577 -9.71 38.03 12.36
C GLY A 577 -10.17 37.09 11.24
N THR A 578 -11.44 37.17 10.81
CA THR A 578 -11.94 36.41 9.66
C THR A 578 -11.24 36.82 8.36
N ALA A 579 -10.97 38.12 8.18
CA ALA A 579 -10.21 38.60 7.02
C ALA A 579 -8.74 38.14 7.06
N ALA A 580 -8.09 38.15 8.22
CA ALA A 580 -6.74 37.63 8.41
C ALA A 580 -6.66 36.13 8.04
N LEU A 581 -7.61 35.33 8.54
CA LEU A 581 -7.73 33.91 8.21
C LEU A 581 -7.98 33.65 6.72
N ALA A 582 -8.80 34.47 6.06
CA ALA A 582 -9.02 34.36 4.63
C ALA A 582 -7.77 34.67 3.80
N GLY A 583 -6.93 35.59 4.28
CA GLY A 583 -5.62 35.86 3.68
C GLY A 583 -4.61 34.73 3.92
N ALA A 584 -4.64 34.09 5.08
CA ALA A 584 -3.74 32.98 5.42
C ALA A 584 -4.15 31.66 4.73
N PHE A 585 -5.45 31.36 4.66
CA PHE A 585 -6.02 30.11 4.16
C PHE A 585 -7.07 30.36 3.07
N PRO A 586 -6.66 30.77 1.86
CA PRO A 586 -7.59 31.12 0.79
C PRO A 586 -8.48 29.94 0.32
N LEU A 587 -8.01 28.69 0.45
CA LEU A 587 -8.81 27.49 0.14
C LEU A 587 -9.95 27.26 1.15
N LEU A 588 -9.77 27.72 2.38
CA LEU A 588 -10.78 27.64 3.42
C LEU A 588 -11.89 28.69 3.21
N PHE A 589 -11.54 29.86 2.66
CA PHE A 589 -12.44 30.99 2.41
C PHE A 589 -12.54 31.32 0.90
N PRO A 590 -13.42 30.65 0.14
CA PRO A 590 -13.53 30.89 -1.30
C PRO A 590 -14.05 32.29 -1.60
N ALA A 591 -13.69 32.84 -2.75
CA ALA A 591 -14.06 34.20 -3.16
C ALA A 591 -15.58 34.45 -3.16
N GLU A 592 -16.39 33.42 -3.45
CA GLU A 592 -17.85 33.47 -3.44
C GLU A 592 -18.43 33.82 -2.06
N SER A 593 -17.70 33.53 -0.98
CA SER A 593 -18.10 33.83 0.41
C SER A 593 -17.77 35.26 0.85
N ALA A 594 -17.13 36.07 0.01
CA ALA A 594 -16.63 37.40 0.40
C ALA A 594 -17.76 38.41 0.75
N GLY A 595 -18.98 38.19 0.25
CA GLY A 595 -20.14 39.05 0.54
C GLY A 595 -20.92 38.70 1.81
N ASP A 596 -20.57 37.61 2.49
CA ASP A 596 -21.31 37.12 3.65
C ASP A 596 -20.89 37.81 4.97
N PRO A 597 -21.78 37.88 5.98
CA PRO A 597 -21.40 38.34 7.32
C PRO A 597 -20.25 37.51 7.91
N ALA A 598 -19.30 38.16 8.59
CA ALA A 598 -18.10 37.50 9.10
C ALA A 598 -18.38 36.27 9.99
N PRO A 599 -19.36 36.28 10.92
CA PRO A 599 -19.66 35.10 11.75
C PRO A 599 -20.12 33.88 10.96
N GLU A 600 -20.97 34.09 9.94
CA GLU A 600 -21.45 33.01 9.09
C GLU A 600 -20.34 32.46 8.21
N ARG A 601 -19.51 33.36 7.69
CA ARG A 601 -18.35 33.01 6.88
C ARG A 601 -17.32 32.21 7.69
N LEU A 602 -17.07 32.60 8.95
CA LEU A 602 -16.22 31.86 9.89
C LEU A 602 -16.83 30.50 10.25
N ALA A 603 -18.13 30.43 10.55
CA ALA A 603 -18.81 29.16 10.83
C ALA A 603 -18.81 28.21 9.63
N ARG A 604 -19.02 28.72 8.41
CA ARG A 604 -18.91 27.93 7.17
C ARG A 604 -17.48 27.44 6.95
N ALA A 605 -16.48 28.28 7.20
CA ALA A 605 -15.08 27.89 7.13
C ALA A 605 -14.76 26.74 8.10
N ILE A 606 -15.12 26.86 9.37
CA ILE A 606 -14.91 25.81 10.37
C ILE A 606 -15.70 24.54 10.00
N GLY A 607 -16.93 24.68 9.48
CA GLY A 607 -17.74 23.56 9.03
C GLY A 607 -17.11 22.73 7.91
N ARG A 608 -16.19 23.31 7.11
CA ARG A 608 -15.44 22.57 6.07
C ARG A 608 -14.50 21.51 6.64
N PHE A 609 -14.15 21.58 7.92
CA PHE A 609 -13.41 20.53 8.61
C PHE A 609 -14.27 19.28 8.91
N GLY A 610 -15.56 19.29 8.58
CA GLY A 610 -16.43 18.11 8.67
C GLY A 610 -17.31 18.06 9.91
N LEU A 611 -17.31 19.09 10.75
CA LEU A 611 -18.13 19.18 11.95
C LEU A 611 -19.25 20.22 11.80
N PRO A 612 -20.48 19.93 12.25
CA PRO A 612 -21.54 20.93 12.27
C PRO A 612 -21.23 22.03 13.30
N VAL A 613 -21.36 23.29 12.88
CA VAL A 613 -21.08 24.47 13.70
C VAL A 613 -22.38 25.23 13.98
N ARG A 614 -22.70 25.47 15.25
CA ARG A 614 -23.82 26.30 15.69
C ARG A 614 -23.34 27.68 16.11
N LEU A 615 -24.09 28.72 15.78
CA LEU A 615 -23.82 30.07 16.27
C LEU A 615 -24.56 30.33 17.58
N ARG A 616 -23.85 30.83 18.59
CA ARG A 616 -24.43 31.27 19.86
C ARG A 616 -23.94 32.68 20.20
N PRO A 617 -24.69 33.73 19.83
CA PRO A 617 -24.36 35.10 20.21
C PRO A 617 -24.31 35.23 21.74
N ALA A 618 -23.27 35.86 22.28
CA ALA A 618 -23.23 36.16 23.71
C ALA A 618 -24.36 37.14 24.07
N ARG A 619 -25.10 36.88 25.17
CA ARG A 619 -25.90 37.94 25.81
C ARG A 619 -24.91 38.99 26.33
N ALA A 620 -25.09 40.24 25.92
CA ALA A 620 -24.21 41.37 26.19
C ALA A 620 -23.58 41.35 27.61
N ALA A 621 -22.29 41.74 27.67
CA ALA A 621 -21.45 41.97 28.85
C ALA A 621 -20.49 40.84 29.31
N THR A 622 -19.80 40.16 28.39
CA THR A 622 -18.48 39.57 28.70
C THR A 622 -17.44 40.26 27.87
N GLY A 623 -16.54 41.01 28.49
CA GLY A 623 -15.51 41.82 27.83
C GLY A 623 -14.40 41.02 27.13
N LYS A 624 -14.75 39.98 26.36
CA LYS A 624 -13.88 39.25 25.43
C LYS A 624 -14.22 39.74 24.02
N ALA A 625 -13.32 40.49 23.38
CA ALA A 625 -13.54 40.96 22.02
C ALA A 625 -13.09 39.85 21.06
N GLY A 626 -14.01 39.04 20.54
CA GLY A 626 -13.69 37.98 19.58
C GLY A 626 -14.59 36.75 19.67
N ALA A 627 -14.37 35.82 18.75
CA ALA A 627 -15.09 34.55 18.69
C ALA A 627 -14.30 33.45 19.40
N SER A 628 -15.00 32.53 20.04
CA SER A 628 -14.47 31.30 20.66
C SER A 628 -15.21 30.08 20.12
N LEU A 629 -14.51 28.95 20.06
CA LEU A 629 -15.08 27.65 19.76
C LEU A 629 -15.32 26.88 21.05
N GLU A 630 -16.49 26.27 21.16
CA GLU A 630 -16.89 25.44 22.30
C GLU A 630 -17.34 24.05 21.85
N TRP A 631 -16.96 23.03 22.61
CA TRP A 631 -17.37 21.64 22.40
C TRP A 631 -17.39 20.86 23.73
N ALA A 632 -18.02 19.70 23.75
CA ALA A 632 -17.93 18.76 24.87
C ALA A 632 -16.73 17.84 24.65
N GLY A 633 -15.85 17.72 25.64
CA GLY A 633 -14.77 16.72 25.67
C GLY A 633 -14.83 15.88 26.95
N ASP A 634 -13.94 14.90 27.07
CA ASP A 634 -13.93 13.90 28.15
C ASP A 634 -13.76 14.49 29.57
N GLY A 635 -13.25 15.73 29.66
CA GLY A 635 -13.11 16.49 30.91
C GLY A 635 -14.20 17.56 31.14
N GLY A 636 -15.26 17.57 30.33
CA GLY A 636 -16.31 18.60 30.35
C GLY A 636 -16.23 19.59 29.18
N PRO A 637 -17.01 20.70 29.22
CA PRO A 637 -17.05 21.68 28.14
C PRO A 637 -15.69 22.39 27.99
N ARG A 638 -15.16 22.37 26.77
CA ARG A 638 -13.94 23.05 26.35
C ARG A 638 -14.28 24.36 25.66
N THR A 639 -13.38 25.34 25.75
CA THR A 639 -13.52 26.62 25.04
C THR A 639 -12.14 27.09 24.58
N CYS A 640 -12.00 27.45 23.30
CA CYS A 640 -10.77 27.96 22.72
C CYS A 640 -11.03 29.24 21.90
N PRO A 641 -10.27 30.34 22.08
CA PRO A 641 -10.42 31.54 21.25
C PRO A 641 -10.02 31.28 19.79
N LEU A 642 -10.70 31.94 18.84
CA LEU A 642 -10.48 31.76 17.39
C LEU A 642 -9.94 33.01 16.70
N THR A 643 -10.45 34.20 17.04
CA THR A 643 -10.04 35.46 16.37
C THR A 643 -9.25 36.41 17.25
N GLY A 644 -9.29 36.25 18.58
CA GLY A 644 -8.53 37.07 19.54
C GLY A 644 -8.88 38.57 19.48
N ASP A 645 -8.18 39.37 20.29
CA ASP A 645 -8.27 40.85 20.25
C ASP A 645 -7.37 41.44 19.14
N ASP A 646 -6.30 40.74 18.75
CA ASP A 646 -5.36 41.10 17.66
C ASP A 646 -5.57 40.18 16.44
N PRO A 647 -5.92 40.71 15.26
CA PRO A 647 -6.07 39.92 14.03
C PRO A 647 -4.82 39.11 13.64
N ALA A 648 -3.62 39.52 14.07
CA ALA A 648 -2.37 38.79 13.81
C ALA A 648 -2.31 37.43 14.52
N ASP A 649 -3.05 37.26 15.63
CA ASP A 649 -3.10 36.00 16.39
C ASP A 649 -4.07 34.98 15.78
N ALA A 650 -4.98 35.39 14.90
CA ALA A 650 -6.05 34.53 14.40
C ALA A 650 -5.54 33.26 13.71
N GLU A 651 -4.44 33.33 12.95
CA GLU A 651 -3.81 32.16 12.31
C GLU A 651 -3.38 31.13 13.37
N ARG A 652 -2.64 31.58 14.38
CA ARG A 652 -2.14 30.73 15.49
C ARG A 652 -3.29 30.14 16.28
N LEU A 653 -4.28 30.96 16.65
CA LEU A 653 -5.45 30.56 17.44
C LEU A 653 -6.31 29.50 16.72
N LEU A 654 -6.54 29.64 15.41
CA LEU A 654 -7.23 28.63 14.64
C LEU A 654 -6.49 27.28 14.67
N LEU A 655 -5.17 27.30 14.45
CA LEU A 655 -4.37 26.08 14.43
C LEU A 655 -4.30 25.40 15.81
N GLU A 656 -4.20 26.18 16.89
CA GLU A 656 -4.27 25.68 18.28
C GLU A 656 -5.65 25.06 18.57
N ALA A 657 -6.74 25.71 18.18
CA ALA A 657 -8.09 25.17 18.33
C ALA A 657 -8.27 23.84 17.58
N LEU A 658 -7.77 23.75 16.34
CA LEU A 658 -7.81 22.53 15.54
C LEU A 658 -6.93 21.41 16.12
N ALA A 659 -5.77 21.75 16.70
CA ALA A 659 -4.93 20.79 17.42
C ALA A 659 -5.69 20.17 18.60
N MET A 660 -6.33 21.00 19.43
CA MET A 660 -7.12 20.54 20.58
C MET A 660 -8.32 19.68 20.17
N LEU A 661 -9.05 20.09 19.12
CA LEU A 661 -10.16 19.28 18.60
C LEU A 661 -9.69 17.92 18.10
N PHE A 662 -8.57 17.90 17.38
CA PHE A 662 -7.99 16.67 16.86
C PHE A 662 -7.64 15.72 18.01
N THR A 663 -6.95 16.20 19.05
CA THR A 663 -6.60 15.38 20.23
C THR A 663 -7.81 14.98 21.06
N ASP A 664 -8.86 15.80 21.11
CA ASP A 664 -10.14 15.45 21.77
C ASP A 664 -11.01 14.50 20.89
N GLY A 665 -10.46 13.91 19.82
CA GLY A 665 -11.13 12.85 19.05
C GLY A 665 -11.97 13.30 17.85
N ALA A 666 -11.95 14.58 17.46
CA ALA A 666 -12.67 15.07 16.28
C ALA A 666 -12.11 14.46 14.98
N ASP A 667 -12.95 13.88 14.11
CA ASP A 667 -12.54 13.48 12.75
C ASP A 667 -12.54 14.71 11.82
N LEU A 668 -11.36 15.34 11.70
CA LEU A 668 -11.20 16.62 10.99
C LEU A 668 -10.66 16.42 9.56
N LYS A 669 -11.34 17.03 8.59
CA LYS A 669 -10.86 17.14 7.20
C LYS A 669 -9.90 18.32 7.06
N LEU A 670 -8.64 18.14 7.45
CA LEU A 670 -7.64 19.23 7.53
C LEU A 670 -6.98 19.63 6.20
N GLY A 671 -7.32 18.97 5.09
CA GLY A 671 -6.83 19.29 3.74
C GLY A 671 -7.00 20.76 3.29
N PRO A 672 -8.09 21.48 3.63
CA PRO A 672 -8.27 22.89 3.29
C PRO A 672 -7.24 23.85 3.91
N LEU A 673 -6.45 23.42 4.90
CA LEU A 673 -5.33 24.22 5.45
C LEU A 673 -4.11 24.28 4.53
N ARG A 674 -4.16 23.62 3.37
CA ARG A 674 -3.06 23.59 2.40
C ARG A 674 -2.61 25.01 2.04
N THR A 675 -1.35 25.31 2.32
CA THR A 675 -0.72 26.56 1.90
C THR A 675 -0.44 26.55 0.39
N PRO A 676 -0.51 27.71 -0.30
CA PRO A 676 -0.14 27.80 -1.70
C PRO A 676 1.27 27.25 -1.94
N GLY A 677 1.40 26.29 -2.86
CA GLY A 677 2.68 25.65 -3.18
C GLY A 677 3.03 24.40 -2.35
N ALA A 678 2.33 24.14 -1.24
CA ALA A 678 2.54 22.88 -0.49
C ALA A 678 2.13 21.67 -1.35
N ARG A 679 2.95 20.62 -1.29
CA ARG A 679 2.75 19.36 -2.03
C ARG A 679 2.77 18.18 -1.07
N ILE A 680 2.23 17.06 -1.53
CA ILE A 680 2.38 15.79 -0.81
C ILE A 680 3.84 15.31 -0.93
N VAL A 681 4.42 14.92 0.20
CA VAL A 681 5.79 14.38 0.31
C VAL A 681 5.72 12.86 0.41
N PRO A 682 6.12 12.11 -0.64
CA PRO A 682 5.94 10.65 -0.68
C PRO A 682 6.91 9.88 0.22
N ASP A 683 8.04 10.49 0.61
CA ASP A 683 9.12 9.81 1.35
C ASP A 683 9.05 10.08 2.88
N LEU A 684 7.84 10.30 3.42
CA LEU A 684 7.64 10.38 4.88
C LEU A 684 7.52 8.98 5.50
N PRO A 685 7.88 8.84 6.79
CA PRO A 685 7.51 7.68 7.59
C PRO A 685 6.03 7.30 7.43
N THR A 686 5.79 5.99 7.39
CA THR A 686 4.48 5.36 7.32
C THR A 686 4.10 4.77 8.68
N HIS A 687 2.88 4.30 8.86
CA HIS A 687 2.44 3.71 10.13
C HIS A 687 3.41 2.60 10.62
N PRO A 688 3.91 2.65 11.86
CA PRO A 688 4.79 1.63 12.42
C PRO A 688 3.98 0.41 12.89
N PHE A 689 3.86 -0.59 12.04
CA PHE A 689 3.13 -1.82 12.34
C PHE A 689 3.82 -2.64 13.45
N ARG A 690 3.03 -3.13 14.41
CA ARG A 690 3.46 -4.06 15.44
C ARG A 690 4.03 -5.34 14.81
N ARG A 691 5.12 -5.86 15.39
CA ARG A 691 5.84 -7.03 14.85
C ARG A 691 5.48 -8.33 15.58
N THR A 692 4.19 -8.65 15.67
CA THR A 692 3.73 -9.88 16.34
C THR A 692 3.97 -11.10 15.46
N ARG A 693 4.56 -12.16 16.02
CA ARG A 693 4.92 -13.36 15.28
C ARG A 693 3.71 -14.29 15.07
N PHE A 694 3.39 -14.57 13.81
CA PHE A 694 2.39 -15.55 13.39
C PHE A 694 3.03 -16.60 12.47
N TRP A 695 3.04 -17.87 12.90
CA TRP A 695 3.68 -18.94 12.12
C TRP A 695 3.02 -20.30 12.34
N ILE A 696 2.76 -21.07 11.27
CA ILE A 696 2.39 -22.47 11.34
C ILE A 696 3.64 -23.29 11.73
N ASP A 697 3.55 -23.96 12.86
CA ASP A 697 4.58 -24.86 13.35
C ASP A 697 4.70 -26.06 12.39
N GLU A 698 5.92 -26.37 11.95
CA GLU A 698 6.22 -27.45 11.01
C GLU A 698 6.25 -28.79 11.75
N PRO A 699 5.62 -29.87 11.24
CA PRO A 699 5.97 -31.20 11.71
C PRO A 699 7.37 -31.57 11.17
N PRO A 700 8.24 -32.23 11.95
CA PRO A 700 9.53 -32.69 11.45
C PRO A 700 9.35 -33.67 10.29
N MET A 701 9.99 -33.38 9.15
CA MET A 701 10.02 -34.24 7.96
C MET A 701 10.70 -35.58 8.30
N GLY A 702 9.90 -36.65 8.38
CA GLY A 702 10.38 -38.00 8.72
C GLY A 702 9.31 -38.98 9.19
N ALA A 703 8.10 -38.52 9.50
CA ALA A 703 7.01 -39.37 10.00
C ALA A 703 6.09 -39.93 8.90
N SER A 704 6.61 -40.41 7.76
CA SER A 704 5.86 -41.35 6.92
C SER A 704 6.75 -42.22 6.02
N ALA A 705 7.46 -43.18 6.60
CA ALA A 705 7.85 -44.40 5.90
C ALA A 705 8.22 -45.52 6.90
N GLY A 706 7.24 -46.37 7.23
CA GLY A 706 7.48 -47.71 7.76
C GLY A 706 7.30 -47.89 9.28
N GLY A 707 6.08 -48.25 9.69
CA GLY A 707 5.83 -48.76 11.04
C GLY A 707 4.36 -49.02 11.33
N ARG A 708 3.84 -50.20 10.98
CA ARG A 708 2.67 -50.74 11.69
C ARG A 708 3.12 -51.13 13.09
N VAL A 709 2.77 -50.34 14.10
CA VAL A 709 2.70 -50.80 15.50
C VAL A 709 1.55 -50.09 16.21
N ASN A 710 0.60 -50.89 16.68
CA ASN A 710 -0.44 -50.50 17.64
C ASN A 710 0.19 -49.92 18.92
N GLY A 711 -0.33 -48.80 19.41
CA GLY A 711 0.00 -48.31 20.75
C GLY A 711 -0.39 -46.86 20.95
N THR A 712 -1.50 -46.67 21.65
CA THR A 712 -1.95 -45.42 22.26
C THR A 712 -0.81 -44.66 22.94
N ALA A 713 -0.46 -43.48 22.42
CA ALA A 713 0.24 -42.42 23.12
C ALA A 713 -0.17 -41.10 22.43
N ALA A 714 -1.23 -40.46 22.91
CA ALA A 714 -1.16 -39.40 23.92
C ALA A 714 -0.49 -38.13 23.36
N HIS A 715 -1.30 -37.28 22.71
CA HIS A 715 -1.31 -35.81 22.81
C HIS A 715 -2.67 -35.31 22.29
N GLY A 716 -3.75 -35.84 22.89
CA GLY A 716 -4.92 -35.00 23.13
C GLY A 716 -4.61 -34.24 24.40
N ALA A 717 -4.06 -33.03 24.27
CA ALA A 717 -4.16 -32.08 25.37
C ALA A 717 -5.66 -31.90 25.60
N ALA A 718 -6.13 -32.41 26.73
CA ALA A 718 -7.50 -32.25 27.15
C ALA A 718 -7.85 -30.76 27.07
N GLU A 719 -8.79 -30.41 26.19
CA GLU A 719 -9.74 -29.36 26.53
C GLU A 719 -10.35 -29.80 27.85
N GLY A 720 -9.83 -29.28 28.96
CA GLY A 720 -10.54 -29.37 30.23
C GLY A 720 -11.91 -28.79 29.95
N ALA A 721 -12.97 -29.59 30.10
CA ALA A 721 -14.33 -29.12 29.94
C ALA A 721 -14.52 -27.96 30.92
N VAL A 722 -14.39 -26.72 30.43
CA VAL A 722 -14.67 -25.53 31.23
C VAL A 722 -16.14 -25.64 31.57
N GLN A 723 -16.42 -25.91 32.85
CA GLN A 723 -17.77 -26.12 33.32
C GLN A 723 -18.53 -24.80 33.18
N ALA A 724 -19.56 -24.81 32.33
CA ALA A 724 -20.40 -23.64 32.12
C ALA A 724 -21.13 -23.27 33.43
N PRO A 725 -21.14 -22.00 33.85
CA PRO A 725 -21.88 -21.55 35.01
C PRO A 725 -23.40 -21.72 34.82
N PRO A 726 -24.17 -21.81 35.91
CA PRO A 726 -25.60 -21.98 35.81
C PRO A 726 -26.25 -20.73 35.15
N PRO A 727 -27.30 -20.90 34.32
CA PRO A 727 -27.89 -19.81 33.52
C PRO A 727 -28.43 -18.61 34.31
N ASP A 728 -28.70 -18.79 35.61
CA ASP A 728 -29.24 -17.78 36.52
C ASP A 728 -28.16 -16.90 37.17
N ASP A 729 -26.87 -17.27 37.06
CA ASP A 729 -25.74 -16.48 37.55
C ASP A 729 -25.18 -15.59 36.42
N GLY A 730 -25.88 -14.48 36.17
CA GLY A 730 -25.60 -13.60 35.03
C GLY A 730 -24.18 -13.06 34.96
N ASP A 731 -23.54 -12.76 36.10
CA ASP A 731 -22.15 -12.27 36.11
C ASP A 731 -21.17 -13.39 35.75
N ALA A 732 -21.35 -14.60 36.31
CA ALA A 732 -20.52 -15.74 35.95
C ALA A 732 -20.69 -16.14 34.47
N VAL A 733 -21.91 -16.06 33.93
CA VAL A 733 -22.18 -16.31 32.51
C VAL A 733 -21.48 -15.29 31.62
N ARG A 734 -21.50 -13.99 31.95
CA ARG A 734 -20.77 -12.96 31.19
C ARG A 734 -19.27 -13.22 31.16
N ASP A 735 -18.67 -13.54 32.30
CA ASP A 735 -17.24 -13.89 32.40
C ASP A 735 -16.91 -15.13 31.57
N PHE A 736 -17.77 -16.16 31.61
CA PHE A 736 -17.61 -17.37 30.79
C PHE A 736 -17.69 -17.05 29.29
N LEU A 737 -18.67 -16.24 28.86
CA LEU A 737 -18.82 -15.85 27.46
C LEU A 737 -17.62 -15.04 26.96
N MET A 738 -17.12 -14.08 27.76
CA MET A 738 -15.90 -13.33 27.42
C MET A 738 -14.67 -14.24 27.32
N ALA A 739 -14.52 -15.20 28.24
CA ALA A 739 -13.43 -16.18 28.19
C ALA A 739 -13.52 -17.08 26.96
N ARG A 740 -14.72 -17.51 26.56
CA ARG A 740 -14.95 -18.29 25.33
C ARG A 740 -14.65 -17.48 24.07
N LEU A 741 -15.05 -16.21 24.03
CA LEU A 741 -14.74 -15.34 22.90
C LEU A 741 -13.23 -15.13 22.76
N LYS A 742 -12.52 -14.90 23.87
CA LYS A 742 -11.05 -14.79 23.91
C LYS A 742 -10.38 -16.05 23.36
N ASP A 743 -10.85 -17.23 23.77
CA ASP A 743 -10.35 -18.52 23.31
C ASP A 743 -10.55 -18.74 21.80
N VAL A 744 -11.76 -18.44 21.29
CA VAL A 744 -12.08 -18.59 19.86
C VAL A 744 -11.25 -17.65 18.98
N LEU A 745 -11.04 -16.41 19.42
CA LEU A 745 -10.18 -15.41 18.75
C LEU A 745 -8.68 -15.72 18.87
N GLN A 746 -8.30 -16.55 19.85
CA GLN A 746 -6.91 -16.76 20.30
C GLN A 746 -6.21 -15.46 20.69
N SER A 747 -6.93 -14.53 21.34
CA SER A 747 -6.37 -13.26 21.80
C SER A 747 -5.42 -13.46 22.98
N PRO A 748 -4.17 -12.95 22.93
CA PRO A 748 -3.23 -13.02 24.06
C PRO A 748 -3.66 -12.11 25.22
N ASP A 749 -4.23 -10.95 24.89
CA ASP A 749 -4.67 -9.94 25.84
C ASP A 749 -6.16 -10.11 26.16
N ASP A 750 -6.60 -9.50 27.27
CA ASP A 750 -8.02 -9.42 27.60
C ASP A 750 -8.74 -8.53 26.57
N LEU A 751 -9.96 -8.93 26.21
CA LEU A 751 -10.75 -8.23 25.21
C LEU A 751 -11.29 -6.91 25.79
N ASP A 752 -11.14 -5.82 25.04
CA ASP A 752 -11.72 -4.53 25.41
C ASP A 752 -13.26 -4.61 25.33
N PRO A 753 -14.00 -4.39 26.43
CA PRO A 753 -15.45 -4.46 26.42
C PRO A 753 -16.12 -3.41 25.52
N GLU A 754 -15.45 -2.30 25.21
CA GLU A 754 -16.02 -1.17 24.48
C GLU A 754 -15.87 -1.28 22.96
N VAL A 755 -14.98 -2.15 22.46
CA VAL A 755 -14.85 -2.38 21.01
C VAL A 755 -15.97 -3.27 20.49
N SER A 756 -16.30 -3.13 19.21
CA SER A 756 -17.24 -4.03 18.56
C SER A 756 -16.64 -5.43 18.33
N LEU A 757 -17.50 -6.43 18.14
CA LEU A 757 -17.08 -7.80 17.81
C LEU A 757 -16.21 -7.84 16.54
N GLN A 758 -16.54 -7.02 15.54
CA GLN A 758 -15.75 -6.88 14.32
C GLN A 758 -14.37 -6.25 14.56
N GLU A 759 -14.26 -5.24 15.43
CA GLU A 759 -12.99 -4.59 15.78
C GLU A 759 -12.07 -5.51 16.59
N ALA A 760 -12.65 -6.41 17.39
CA ALA A 760 -11.93 -7.49 18.05
C ALA A 760 -11.43 -8.59 17.08
N GLY A 761 -11.68 -8.45 15.78
CA GLY A 761 -11.19 -9.34 14.73
C GLY A 761 -12.09 -10.53 14.44
N ALA A 762 -13.33 -10.54 14.94
CA ALA A 762 -14.29 -11.58 14.61
C ALA A 762 -14.93 -11.32 13.24
N ASP A 763 -14.93 -12.36 12.41
CA ASP A 763 -15.66 -12.41 11.16
C ASP A 763 -16.87 -13.36 11.26
N SER A 764 -17.48 -13.70 10.13
CA SER A 764 -18.58 -14.66 10.10
C SER A 764 -18.17 -16.06 10.61
N PHE A 765 -16.91 -16.48 10.44
CA PHE A 765 -16.44 -17.79 10.94
C PHE A 765 -16.26 -17.78 12.45
N ILE A 766 -15.60 -16.76 13.01
CA ILE A 766 -15.46 -16.59 14.45
C ILE A 766 -16.83 -16.47 15.11
N THR A 767 -17.73 -15.67 14.53
CA THR A 767 -19.10 -15.50 15.05
C THR A 767 -19.83 -16.84 15.11
N THR A 768 -19.78 -17.61 14.01
CA THR A 768 -20.39 -18.96 13.97
C THR A 768 -19.75 -19.91 14.98
N LEU A 769 -18.42 -19.92 15.09
CA LEU A 769 -17.69 -20.80 15.99
C LEU A 769 -17.94 -20.45 17.46
N PHE A 770 -17.96 -19.16 17.79
CA PHE A 770 -18.29 -18.66 19.11
C PHE A 770 -19.68 -19.11 19.54
N ILE A 771 -20.70 -18.91 18.70
CA ILE A 771 -22.06 -19.36 19.00
C ILE A 771 -22.12 -20.87 19.12
N THR A 772 -21.46 -21.61 18.24
CA THR A 772 -21.41 -23.08 18.33
C THR A 772 -20.86 -23.53 19.69
N LYS A 773 -19.78 -22.89 20.18
CA LYS A 773 -19.19 -23.16 21.51
C LYS A 773 -20.10 -22.74 22.67
N VAL A 774 -20.96 -21.73 22.49
CA VAL A 774 -21.97 -21.35 23.50
C VAL A 774 -23.15 -22.34 23.49
N GLU A 775 -23.60 -22.75 22.31
CA GLU A 775 -24.68 -23.72 22.09
C GLU A 775 -24.35 -25.11 22.64
N GLU A 776 -23.07 -25.50 22.67
CA GLU A 776 -22.58 -26.72 23.36
C GLU A 776 -23.00 -26.79 24.84
N HIS A 777 -23.32 -25.65 25.45
CA HIS A 777 -23.64 -25.54 26.88
C HIS A 777 -25.03 -24.97 27.20
N TYR A 778 -25.58 -24.07 26.37
CA TYR A 778 -26.78 -23.30 26.71
C TYR A 778 -28.01 -23.50 25.80
N ASP A 779 -27.89 -24.21 24.67
CA ASP A 779 -29.01 -24.60 23.77
C ASP A 779 -30.00 -23.43 23.50
N LEU A 780 -29.47 -22.35 22.94
CA LEU A 780 -30.16 -21.06 22.73
C LEU A 780 -31.04 -21.07 21.47
N GLY A 781 -30.67 -21.86 20.46
CA GLY A 781 -31.35 -21.87 19.16
C GLY A 781 -31.19 -20.56 18.39
N LEU A 782 -30.16 -19.76 18.71
CA LEU A 782 -29.92 -18.45 18.11
C LEU A 782 -29.15 -18.62 16.78
N PRO A 783 -29.71 -18.17 15.64
CA PRO A 783 -28.96 -18.16 14.40
C PRO A 783 -27.85 -17.08 14.46
N PRO A 784 -26.65 -17.34 13.88
CA PRO A 784 -25.56 -16.37 13.89
C PRO A 784 -25.86 -14.99 13.31
N GLU A 785 -26.87 -14.92 12.45
CA GLU A 785 -27.34 -13.71 11.78
C GLU A 785 -28.05 -12.73 12.74
N GLU A 786 -28.45 -13.20 13.92
CA GLU A 786 -29.10 -12.38 14.96
C GLU A 786 -28.11 -11.73 15.94
N LEU A 787 -26.79 -11.98 15.83
CA LEU A 787 -25.80 -11.22 16.58
C LEU A 787 -25.56 -9.84 15.97
N HIS A 788 -25.76 -8.80 16.77
CA HIS A 788 -25.38 -7.43 16.44
C HIS A 788 -23.85 -7.27 16.52
N VAL A 789 -23.14 -7.63 15.44
CA VAL A 789 -21.67 -7.61 15.36
C VAL A 789 -21.05 -6.20 15.46
N GLU A 790 -21.86 -5.15 15.31
CA GLU A 790 -21.45 -3.74 15.42
C GLU A 790 -21.63 -3.17 16.84
N SER A 791 -22.29 -3.88 17.75
CA SER A 791 -22.44 -3.46 19.15
C SER A 791 -21.14 -3.71 19.94
N PRO A 792 -20.86 -2.89 20.98
CA PRO A 792 -19.76 -3.15 21.92
C PRO A 792 -19.84 -4.55 22.52
N LEU A 793 -18.68 -5.18 22.74
CA LEU A 793 -18.60 -6.53 23.30
C LEU A 793 -19.37 -6.65 24.62
N ALA A 794 -19.31 -5.66 25.51
CA ALA A 794 -20.07 -5.68 26.76
C ALA A 794 -21.59 -5.74 26.53
N GLU A 795 -22.12 -4.98 25.57
CA GLU A 795 -23.54 -4.99 25.23
C GLU A 795 -23.95 -6.34 24.62
N LEU A 796 -23.13 -6.86 23.72
CA LEU A 796 -23.35 -8.15 23.08
C LEU A 796 -23.39 -9.29 24.12
N ILE A 797 -22.39 -9.32 25.00
CA ILE A 797 -22.25 -10.35 26.04
C ILE A 797 -23.37 -10.24 27.08
N ALA A 798 -23.77 -9.02 27.45
CA ALA A 798 -24.93 -8.81 28.31
C ALA A 798 -26.22 -9.34 27.66
N THR A 799 -26.45 -9.01 26.38
CA THR A 799 -27.62 -9.48 25.63
C THR A 799 -27.66 -11.02 25.54
N LEU A 800 -26.52 -11.66 25.30
CA LEU A 800 -26.41 -13.12 25.29
C LEU A 800 -26.67 -13.73 26.67
N ALA A 801 -26.11 -13.16 27.74
CA ALA A 801 -26.35 -13.62 29.11
C ALA A 801 -27.83 -13.52 29.50
N ASP A 802 -28.48 -12.40 29.14
CA ASP A 802 -29.91 -12.20 29.38
C ASP A 802 -30.74 -13.23 28.59
N THR A 803 -30.37 -13.50 27.33
CA THR A 803 -31.04 -14.52 26.50
C THR A 803 -30.87 -15.94 27.06
N ILE A 804 -29.70 -16.26 27.60
CA ILE A 804 -29.41 -17.54 28.29
C ILE A 804 -30.33 -17.69 29.51
N ALA A 805 -30.45 -16.66 30.33
CA ALA A 805 -31.31 -16.66 31.51
C ALA A 805 -32.80 -16.82 31.14
N GLU A 806 -33.28 -16.07 30.14
CA GLU A 806 -34.66 -16.14 29.64
C GLU A 806 -34.99 -17.52 29.07
N THR A 807 -34.09 -18.10 28.29
CA THR A 807 -34.28 -19.43 27.68
C THR A 807 -34.35 -20.51 28.76
N ALA A 808 -33.51 -20.43 29.80
CA ALA A 808 -33.54 -21.34 30.94
C ALA A 808 -34.83 -21.19 31.77
N ALA A 809 -35.31 -19.97 32.00
CA ALA A 809 -36.57 -19.70 32.70
C ALA A 809 -37.77 -20.30 31.94
N ASN A 810 -37.84 -20.07 30.62
CA ASN A 810 -38.90 -20.60 29.75
C ASN A 810 -38.91 -22.14 29.68
N ARG A 811 -37.75 -22.80 29.81
CA ARG A 811 -37.66 -24.27 29.91
C ARG A 811 -38.19 -24.77 31.24
N THR A 812 -37.88 -24.06 32.32
CA THR A 812 -38.33 -24.42 33.67
C THR A 812 -39.86 -24.34 33.75
N GLU A 813 -40.47 -23.29 33.18
CA GLU A 813 -41.93 -23.13 33.10
C GLU A 813 -42.64 -24.14 32.19
N ARG A 814 -41.98 -24.66 31.15
CA ARG A 814 -42.52 -25.73 30.28
C ARG A 814 -42.36 -27.14 30.87
N SER A 815 -41.44 -27.30 31.84
CA SER A 815 -41.17 -28.58 32.52
C SER A 815 -41.97 -28.78 33.81
N ALA A 816 -42.49 -27.69 34.39
CA ALA A 816 -43.42 -27.65 35.51
C ALA A 816 -44.88 -27.77 35.02
#